data_AF-A0A6A4D3J1-F1
#
_entry.id   AF-A0A6A4D3J1-F1
#
_cell.length_a   1.000
_cell.length_b   1.000
_cell.length_c   1.000
_cell.angle_alpha   90.00
_cell.angle_beta   90.00
_cell.angle_gamma   90.00
#
_symmetry.space_group_name_H-M   'P 1'
#
loop_
_entity.id
_entity.type
_entity.pdbx_description
1 polymer ?
#
loop_
_entity_poly.entity_id
_entity_poly.type
_entity_poly.pdbx_seq_one_letter_code
_entity_poly.pdbx_strand_id
1 'polypeptide(L)'
;MGRKRSSLIGMWEATQVELQGTYSTGRVIDLAKYIRSANSVRVVAVIIGTPVPCLLVTLIIDFMPLFDPSKGIEANKLFLVREFYGFTVMTLLAIHQFRTGVRTVLSYPTKRVIRDALIVAALTVGGLYGAILWIGFPLPFTTLLVVPVWLTLTVIPMGIQWAKDLLENPKAVAMLIDMVKLWLCDFLLVFIYPPYFYVFTTLTHTAQMAFALLLPLIKLFMRNLFARAVAHLGDETPGLVIFNADVFGSLFIAYCMQSSPSIWTTMELMVVAVCLMGLSLRDIEHARKGLGELERKVDSGYMWSSYHGAVGHISLGGRLPTTLERASILLERETQSPANNSRSSQLLELKRMILDDEQEREGPTLVTKITKKSSVGHDILRMFGSSARIHPDAEQSGKKVEEDTRSTGSRTLGVQDRLKYTRKVRRLLYMAEFLLLLNYVEVVIPLIFSIYLVITYYLPNREYYAIYDGIDQIQLMQTLTNVLFYCLLQLASFLLLVFMLRRMLGTEKRQEATSELRHLLSLPLIPPTSTMSAPANAADDQVELFKVKKLIKSLQAARGNGTSMISLIIPPKQQIPLISKMLSDEMGTASNIKSRVNRLSVLGAITSTQQRLKLYSKCPPNGLIIYCGTIITDEGKEKRVNIDFEPFRPINTSLYMCDNKFHTEALGELLQDNDRFGFIIMDGNGALYGAVSGSNREILHKFSVDLPKKHGRGGQSALRFARLRLEKRHNYVRKVAETATQLFITNDQPNISNLVLAGSADFKNELNGSDLFDKRLAAIVVKVVDVSYGGENGFNQAIELAAETLANVKFVQEKKLIVAYMEEIALDSGKYCFGVGDTMKALDLGAVETLILWEDLPHHRYVLRNESTGAETAKILSPSEESVDSNFVDADTGAKLETVERVPLVEWFANNYKQFGTTLEFVTARSQEGSQFCQGFGGMGGILRWKVDFMEMDYEFDDDDDFDEDAFM
;
A
#
# COMPACT_ATOMS: atom_id res chain seq x y z
N MET A 1 2.03 32.71 11.84
CA MET A 1 2.78 31.45 12.06
C MET A 1 3.07 30.66 10.77
N GLY A 2 2.19 30.66 9.75
CA GLY A 2 2.39 29.85 8.52
C GLY A 2 3.65 30.16 7.69
N ARG A 3 4.03 31.44 7.54
CA ARG A 3 5.18 31.88 6.72
C ARG A 3 6.56 31.48 7.30
N LYS A 4 6.68 31.45 8.64
CA LYS A 4 7.88 30.93 9.32
C LYS A 4 7.97 29.41 9.21
N ARG A 5 6.82 28.72 9.25
CA ARG A 5 6.75 27.25 9.14
C ARG A 5 7.12 26.78 7.74
N SER A 6 6.66 27.46 6.68
CA SER A 6 7.07 27.14 5.30
C SER A 6 8.55 27.43 5.03
N SER A 7 9.10 28.50 5.60
CA SER A 7 10.53 28.81 5.51
C SER A 7 11.41 27.78 6.23
N LEU A 8 10.97 27.28 7.39
CA LEU A 8 11.68 26.24 8.14
C LEU A 8 11.63 24.89 7.43
N ILE A 9 10.49 24.55 6.81
CA ILE A 9 10.35 23.34 5.98
C ILE A 9 11.25 23.44 4.75
N GLY A 10 11.24 24.56 4.04
CA GLY A 10 12.13 24.75 2.87
C GLY A 10 13.61 24.74 3.23
N MET A 11 14.00 25.29 4.39
CA MET A 11 15.37 25.16 4.90
C MET A 11 15.72 23.71 5.27
N TRP A 12 14.77 22.97 5.85
CA TRP A 12 14.95 21.55 6.20
C TRP A 12 15.09 20.65 4.96
N GLU A 13 14.23 20.84 3.95
CA GLU A 13 14.31 20.15 2.66
C GLU A 13 15.63 20.48 1.93
N ALA A 14 16.12 21.72 2.05
CA ALA A 14 17.41 22.12 1.50
C ALA A 14 18.62 21.51 2.23
N THR A 15 18.48 21.12 3.52
CA THR A 15 19.53 20.41 4.25
C THR A 15 19.51 18.90 4.05
N GLN A 16 18.48 18.34 3.43
CA GLN A 16 18.37 16.90 3.13
C GLN A 16 19.03 16.56 1.80
N VAL A 17 20.20 15.93 1.89
CA VAL A 17 20.96 15.40 0.74
C VAL A 17 20.17 14.37 -0.07
N GLU A 18 19.31 13.58 0.60
CA GLU A 18 18.52 12.52 -0.02
C GLU A 18 17.56 13.04 -1.10
N LEU A 19 17.11 14.30 -0.99
CA LEU A 19 16.15 14.92 -1.91
C LEU A 19 16.77 15.48 -3.20
N GLN A 20 18.11 15.58 -3.26
CA GLN A 20 18.82 16.38 -4.26
C GLN A 20 19.45 15.58 -5.41
N GLY A 21 19.35 14.25 -5.40
CA GLY A 21 19.96 13.38 -6.41
C GLY A 21 18.97 12.63 -7.31
N THR A 22 19.51 12.03 -8.38
CA THR A 22 18.77 11.24 -9.36
C THR A 22 19.64 10.12 -9.90
N TYR A 23 19.08 8.91 -10.08
CA TYR A 23 19.77 7.82 -10.78
C TYR A 23 20.09 8.15 -12.23
N SER A 24 21.09 7.52 -12.83
CA SER A 24 21.27 7.46 -14.28
C SER A 24 20.24 6.52 -14.92
N THR A 25 20.06 6.67 -16.22
CA THR A 25 19.19 5.78 -17.00
C THR A 25 19.73 4.35 -17.04
N GLY A 26 21.06 4.18 -17.13
CA GLY A 26 21.71 2.87 -17.14
C GLY A 26 21.51 2.08 -15.85
N ARG A 27 21.69 2.72 -14.68
CA ARG A 27 21.51 2.08 -13.37
C ARG A 27 20.08 1.60 -13.13
N VAL A 28 19.07 2.32 -13.63
CA VAL A 28 17.66 1.89 -13.56
C VAL A 28 17.43 0.61 -14.37
N ILE A 29 17.99 0.52 -15.57
CA ILE A 29 17.89 -0.66 -16.44
C ILE A 29 18.63 -1.84 -15.81
N ASP A 30 19.84 -1.64 -15.30
CA ASP A 30 20.63 -2.68 -14.67
C ASP A 30 19.98 -3.19 -13.37
N LEU A 31 19.37 -2.30 -12.59
CA LEU A 31 18.59 -2.67 -11.40
C LEU A 31 17.36 -3.50 -11.77
N ALA A 32 16.62 -3.11 -12.83
CA ALA A 32 15.47 -3.88 -13.31
C ALA A 32 15.88 -5.28 -13.78
N LYS A 33 17.00 -5.40 -14.51
CA LYS A 33 17.59 -6.68 -14.93
C LYS A 33 18.06 -7.52 -13.74
N TYR A 34 18.67 -6.90 -12.74
CA TYR A 34 19.11 -7.57 -11.53
C TYR A 34 17.93 -8.13 -10.74
N ILE A 35 16.87 -7.34 -10.54
CA ILE A 35 15.65 -7.79 -9.84
C ILE A 35 14.99 -8.99 -10.54
N ARG A 36 15.02 -9.04 -11.88
CA ARG A 36 14.47 -10.17 -12.66
C ARG A 36 15.30 -11.45 -12.56
N SER A 37 16.61 -11.36 -12.30
CA SER A 37 17.55 -12.49 -12.33
C SER A 37 18.08 -12.90 -10.95
N ALA A 38 17.89 -12.08 -9.93
CA ALA A 38 18.47 -12.30 -8.61
C ALA A 38 17.65 -13.27 -7.76
N ASN A 39 18.32 -14.29 -7.24
CA ASN A 39 17.79 -15.16 -6.19
C ASN A 39 17.83 -14.45 -4.83
N SER A 40 16.74 -14.52 -4.07
CA SER A 40 16.64 -13.94 -2.71
C SER A 40 17.75 -14.42 -1.77
N VAL A 41 18.17 -15.69 -1.89
CA VAL A 41 19.28 -16.25 -1.09
C VAL A 41 20.60 -15.57 -1.43
N ARG A 42 20.86 -15.31 -2.71
CA ARG A 42 22.06 -14.59 -3.17
C ARG A 42 22.08 -13.18 -2.60
N VAL A 43 20.93 -12.50 -2.60
CA VAL A 43 20.81 -11.13 -2.06
C VAL A 43 21.13 -11.11 -0.56
N VAL A 44 20.53 -12.00 0.23
CA VAL A 44 20.78 -12.10 1.68
C VAL A 44 22.25 -12.45 1.95
N ALA A 45 22.83 -13.39 1.21
CA ALA A 45 24.23 -13.78 1.35
C ALA A 45 25.20 -12.63 1.04
N VAL A 46 24.92 -11.83 0.01
CA VAL A 46 25.73 -10.63 -0.32
C VAL A 46 25.62 -9.59 0.79
N ILE A 47 24.41 -9.32 1.31
CA ILE A 47 24.18 -8.34 2.38
C ILE A 47 24.97 -8.73 3.64
N ILE A 48 24.89 -9.99 4.08
CA ILE A 48 25.60 -10.47 5.28
C ILE A 48 27.11 -10.60 5.03
N GLY A 49 27.52 -10.99 3.82
CA GLY A 49 28.91 -11.25 3.47
C GLY A 49 29.76 -10.01 3.22
N THR A 50 29.16 -8.92 2.72
CA THR A 50 29.87 -7.66 2.38
C THR A 50 30.71 -7.07 3.54
N PRO A 51 30.25 -7.04 4.80
CA PRO A 51 31.04 -6.51 5.90
C PRO A 51 32.16 -7.43 6.42
N VAL A 52 32.10 -8.74 6.14
CA VAL A 52 33.02 -9.73 6.73
C VAL A 52 34.50 -9.47 6.37
N PRO A 53 34.86 -9.13 5.11
CA PRO A 53 36.24 -8.79 4.78
C PRO A 53 36.80 -7.60 5.57
N CYS A 54 35.97 -6.60 5.85
CA CYS A 54 36.37 -5.44 6.66
C CYS A 54 36.74 -5.87 8.09
N LEU A 55 35.88 -6.68 8.72
CA LEU A 55 36.14 -7.25 10.04
C LEU A 55 37.40 -8.13 10.07
N LEU A 56 37.63 -8.96 9.04
CA LEU A 56 38.83 -9.80 8.97
C LEU A 56 40.11 -8.96 8.88
N VAL A 57 40.11 -7.92 8.05
CA VAL A 57 41.26 -7.03 7.87
C VAL A 57 41.61 -6.29 9.17
N THR A 58 40.61 -5.85 9.94
CA THR A 58 40.83 -5.19 11.23
C THR A 58 41.26 -6.17 12.32
N LEU A 59 40.70 -7.39 12.37
CA LEU A 59 41.10 -8.40 13.34
C LEU A 59 42.56 -8.86 13.16
N ILE A 60 43.06 -8.97 11.91
CA ILE A 60 44.47 -9.32 11.63
C ILE A 60 45.45 -8.37 12.36
N ILE A 61 45.09 -7.08 12.44
CA ILE A 61 45.88 -6.07 13.14
C ILE A 61 45.97 -6.38 14.64
N ASP A 62 44.88 -6.86 15.23
CA ASP A 62 44.76 -7.13 16.66
C ASP A 62 45.24 -8.53 17.07
N PHE A 63 45.48 -9.44 16.13
CA PHE A 63 46.12 -10.72 16.38
C PHE A 63 47.64 -10.60 16.62
N MET A 64 48.29 -9.52 16.17
CA MET A 64 49.71 -9.30 16.39
C MET A 64 49.98 -8.88 17.84
N PRO A 65 50.78 -9.64 18.62
CA PRO A 65 50.94 -9.39 20.05
C PRO A 65 51.67 -8.08 20.35
N LEU A 66 51.20 -7.38 21.38
CA LEU A 66 51.81 -6.19 21.96
C LEU A 66 52.50 -6.53 23.28
N PHE A 67 53.55 -5.79 23.63
CA PHE A 67 54.21 -5.87 24.94
C PHE A 67 54.12 -4.52 25.65
N ASP A 68 54.35 -4.55 26.96
CA ASP A 68 54.30 -3.38 27.84
C ASP A 68 55.04 -2.16 27.22
N PRO A 69 54.36 -1.00 27.05
CA PRO A 69 54.94 0.20 26.48
C PRO A 69 56.20 0.69 27.21
N SER A 70 56.33 0.39 28.51
CA SER A 70 57.49 0.77 29.33
C SER A 70 58.81 0.12 28.90
N LYS A 71 58.75 -1.00 28.15
CA LYS A 71 59.94 -1.72 27.64
C LYS A 71 60.53 -1.10 26.36
N GLY A 72 59.96 0.01 25.89
CA GLY A 72 60.43 0.74 24.73
C GLY A 72 60.19 0.01 23.39
N ILE A 73 60.73 0.57 22.31
CA ILE A 73 60.51 0.08 20.94
C ILE A 73 61.25 -1.24 20.64
N GLU A 74 62.35 -1.54 21.34
CA GLU A 74 63.12 -2.76 21.11
C GLU A 74 62.36 -4.04 21.47
N ALA A 75 61.52 -3.98 22.51
CA ALA A 75 60.60 -5.07 22.88
C ALA A 75 59.37 -5.11 21.98
N ASN A 76 58.97 -3.97 21.40
CA ASN A 76 57.74 -3.80 20.62
C ASN A 76 57.98 -3.74 19.11
N LYS A 77 58.88 -4.55 18.54
CA LYS A 77 59.13 -4.56 17.08
C LYS A 77 57.90 -4.95 16.25
N LEU A 78 57.02 -5.78 16.82
CA LEU A 78 55.75 -6.17 16.20
C LEU A 78 54.76 -5.00 16.06
N PHE A 79 54.90 -3.93 16.86
CA PHE A 79 54.13 -2.70 16.69
C PHE A 79 54.41 -2.04 15.34
N LEU A 80 55.68 -2.00 14.90
CA LEU A 80 56.04 -1.44 13.59
C LEU A 80 55.53 -2.29 12.43
N VAL A 81 55.52 -3.63 12.57
CA VAL A 81 54.95 -4.55 11.58
C VAL A 81 53.44 -4.35 11.46
N ARG A 82 52.77 -4.13 12.61
CA ARG A 82 51.34 -3.81 12.67
C ARG A 82 51.01 -2.50 11.97
N GLU A 83 51.74 -1.44 12.28
CA GLU A 83 51.60 -0.14 11.61
C GLU A 83 51.90 -0.25 10.10
N PHE A 84 52.91 -1.03 9.71
CA PHE A 84 53.24 -1.25 8.30
C PHE A 84 52.09 -1.93 7.54
N TYR A 85 51.49 -2.97 8.09
CA TYR A 85 50.32 -3.62 7.50
C TYR A 85 49.13 -2.64 7.43
N GLY A 86 48.86 -1.91 8.52
CA GLY A 86 47.78 -0.91 8.58
C GLY A 86 47.91 0.16 7.50
N PHE A 87 49.08 0.80 7.40
CA PHE A 87 49.35 1.80 6.37
C PHE A 87 49.38 1.20 4.96
N THR A 88 49.81 -0.05 4.78
CA THR A 88 49.77 -0.72 3.47
C THR A 88 48.32 -0.88 3.00
N VAL A 89 47.43 -1.38 3.86
CA VAL A 89 46.01 -1.53 3.55
C VAL A 89 45.36 -0.17 3.31
N MET A 90 45.58 0.80 4.20
CA MET A 90 45.05 2.16 4.06
C MET A 90 45.49 2.82 2.76
N THR A 91 46.78 2.73 2.41
CA THR A 91 47.32 3.31 1.17
C THR A 91 46.77 2.59 -0.07
N LEU A 92 46.60 1.27 -0.01
CA LEU A 92 46.01 0.51 -1.11
C LEU A 92 44.55 0.92 -1.36
N LEU A 93 43.75 1.06 -0.30
CA LEU A 93 42.36 1.52 -0.38
C LEU A 93 42.27 2.97 -0.87
N ALA A 94 43.13 3.84 -0.34
CA ALA A 94 43.29 5.22 -0.75
C ALA A 94 43.57 5.35 -2.26
N ILE A 95 44.58 4.65 -2.77
CA ILE A 95 44.90 4.66 -4.21
C ILE A 95 43.78 4.03 -5.03
N HIS A 96 43.13 2.98 -4.51
CA HIS A 96 42.01 2.36 -5.19
C HIS A 96 40.83 3.32 -5.34
N GLN A 97 40.49 4.08 -4.28
CA GLN A 97 39.40 5.06 -4.27
C GLN A 97 39.60 6.13 -5.35
N PHE A 98 40.81 6.70 -5.44
CA PHE A 98 41.19 7.64 -6.50
C PHE A 98 41.14 7.01 -7.90
N ARG A 99 41.62 5.77 -8.03
CA ARG A 99 41.60 5.03 -9.30
C ARG A 99 40.17 4.79 -9.79
N THR A 100 39.24 4.47 -8.91
CA THR A 100 37.81 4.33 -9.27
C THR A 100 37.17 5.67 -9.59
N GLY A 101 37.49 6.74 -8.86
CA GLY A 101 36.92 8.06 -9.08
C GLY A 101 37.30 8.72 -10.40
N VAL A 102 38.51 8.45 -10.92
CA VAL A 102 39.03 9.09 -12.17
C VAL A 102 39.25 8.06 -13.30
N ARG A 103 38.63 6.87 -13.20
CA ARG A 103 38.87 5.72 -14.09
C ARG A 103 38.70 6.02 -15.59
N THR A 104 37.86 6.99 -15.94
CA THR A 104 37.52 7.35 -17.33
C THR A 104 38.57 8.21 -18.01
N VAL A 105 39.46 8.86 -17.25
CA VAL A 105 40.43 9.83 -17.80
C VAL A 105 41.87 9.47 -17.44
N LEU A 106 42.13 8.96 -16.24
CA LEU A 106 43.47 8.65 -15.73
C LEU A 106 43.63 7.15 -15.47
N SER A 107 44.41 6.46 -16.29
CA SER A 107 44.69 5.03 -16.10
C SER A 107 45.84 4.82 -15.12
N TYR A 108 45.59 4.08 -14.05
CA TYR A 108 46.61 3.71 -13.07
C TYR A 108 46.76 2.17 -13.01
N PRO A 109 47.93 1.61 -13.36
CA PRO A 109 48.11 0.15 -13.50
C PRO A 109 48.18 -0.56 -12.14
N THR A 110 47.51 -1.71 -12.02
CA THR A 110 47.37 -2.46 -10.75
C THR A 110 48.69 -2.88 -10.12
N LYS A 111 49.70 -3.24 -10.94
CA LYS A 111 51.04 -3.57 -10.44
C LYS A 111 51.71 -2.39 -9.73
N ARG A 112 51.46 -1.15 -10.17
CA ARG A 112 52.00 0.06 -9.53
C ARG A 112 51.26 0.41 -8.24
N VAL A 113 49.96 0.08 -8.14
CA VAL A 113 49.17 0.33 -6.90
C VAL A 113 49.80 -0.40 -5.72
N ILE A 114 50.08 -1.69 -5.91
CA ILE A 114 50.66 -2.54 -4.86
C ILE A 114 52.07 -2.07 -4.52
N ARG A 115 52.88 -1.74 -5.54
CA ARG A 115 54.23 -1.21 -5.34
C ARG A 115 54.22 0.09 -4.55
N ASP A 116 53.41 1.07 -4.97
CA ASP A 116 53.39 2.40 -4.38
C ASP A 116 52.77 2.36 -2.97
N ALA A 117 51.78 1.49 -2.72
CA ALA A 117 51.26 1.25 -1.37
C ALA A 117 52.32 0.71 -0.41
N LEU A 118 53.15 -0.26 -0.84
CA LEU A 118 54.23 -0.81 -0.03
C LEU A 118 55.35 0.22 0.23
N ILE A 119 55.70 1.03 -0.78
CA ILE A 119 56.73 2.08 -0.65
C ILE A 119 56.25 3.17 0.31
N VAL A 120 55.03 3.68 0.13
CA VAL A 120 54.47 4.72 1.00
C VAL A 120 54.36 4.22 2.43
N ALA A 121 53.87 2.99 2.66
CA ALA A 121 53.80 2.40 3.99
C ALA A 121 55.19 2.22 4.63
N ALA A 122 56.21 1.84 3.86
CA ALA A 122 57.58 1.73 4.38
C ALA A 122 58.14 3.10 4.77
N LEU A 123 57.89 4.14 3.96
CA LEU A 123 58.34 5.51 4.24
C LEU A 123 57.62 6.11 5.45
N THR A 124 56.31 5.88 5.61
CA THR A 124 55.55 6.38 6.77
C THR A 124 55.97 5.70 8.06
N VAL A 125 56.14 4.37 8.05
CA VAL A 125 56.60 3.65 9.23
C VAL A 125 58.06 3.98 9.55
N GLY A 126 58.90 4.20 8.54
CA GLY A 126 60.27 4.70 8.74
C GLY A 126 60.28 6.09 9.39
N GLY A 127 59.40 7.00 8.95
CA GLY A 127 59.21 8.31 9.56
C GLY A 127 58.68 8.23 11.00
N LEU A 128 57.72 7.33 11.25
CA LEU A 128 57.20 7.04 12.58
C LEU A 128 58.30 6.50 13.50
N TYR A 129 59.12 5.57 13.02
CA TYR A 129 60.27 5.05 13.76
C TYR A 129 61.27 6.16 14.13
N GLY A 130 61.57 7.05 13.18
CA GLY A 130 62.40 8.24 13.44
C GLY A 130 61.80 9.17 14.49
N ALA A 131 60.49 9.43 14.43
CA ALA A 131 59.78 10.25 15.41
C ALA A 131 59.77 9.60 16.81
N ILE A 132 59.63 8.27 16.89
CA ILE A 132 59.68 7.53 18.15
C ILE A 132 61.08 7.61 18.77
N LEU A 133 62.14 7.51 17.97
CA LEU A 133 63.51 7.69 18.46
C LEU A 133 63.79 9.11 18.96
N TRP A 134 63.10 10.11 18.39
CA TRP A 134 63.31 11.52 18.73
C TRP A 134 62.50 11.99 19.94
N ILE A 135 61.23 11.58 20.07
CA ILE A 135 60.30 12.04 21.12
C ILE A 135 60.19 11.02 22.27
N GLY A 136 60.33 9.73 21.97
CA GLY A 136 60.14 8.62 22.91
C GLY A 136 58.92 7.73 22.57
N PHE A 137 58.91 6.52 23.13
CA PHE A 137 57.82 5.55 22.99
C PHE A 137 57.03 5.46 24.30
N PRO A 138 55.68 5.50 24.29
CA PRO A 138 54.78 5.65 23.13
C PRO A 138 54.68 7.10 22.62
N LEU A 139 54.54 7.27 21.30
CA LEU A 139 54.44 8.59 20.67
C LEU A 139 53.04 9.21 20.95
N PRO A 140 52.94 10.37 21.61
CA PRO A 140 51.66 11.01 21.87
C PRO A 140 51.02 11.47 20.56
N PHE A 141 49.70 11.32 20.45
CA PHE A 141 48.94 11.72 19.26
C PHE A 141 49.45 11.12 17.93
N THR A 142 49.94 9.87 17.96
CA THR A 142 50.49 9.15 16.80
C THR A 142 49.63 9.32 15.54
N THR A 143 48.32 9.09 15.66
CA THR A 143 47.38 9.23 14.52
C THR A 143 47.35 10.65 13.95
N LEU A 144 47.33 11.70 14.79
CA LEU A 144 47.25 13.09 14.33
C LEU A 144 48.58 13.58 13.71
N LEU A 145 49.71 13.08 14.20
CA LEU A 145 51.04 13.44 13.69
C LEU A 145 51.39 12.72 12.38
N VAL A 146 51.04 11.43 12.27
CA VAL A 146 51.45 10.60 11.12
C VAL A 146 50.53 10.80 9.91
N VAL A 147 49.24 11.08 10.12
CA VAL A 147 48.25 11.20 9.04
C VAL A 147 48.61 12.28 7.99
N PRO A 148 49.01 13.52 8.34
CA PRO A 148 49.43 14.52 7.36
C PRO A 148 50.66 14.09 6.56
N VAL A 149 51.62 13.43 7.21
CA VAL A 149 52.83 12.89 6.56
C VAL A 149 52.46 11.79 5.57
N TRP A 150 51.62 10.85 5.98
CA TRP A 150 51.11 9.79 5.11
C TRP A 150 50.35 10.33 3.90
N LEU A 151 49.51 11.36 4.09
CA LEU A 151 48.76 12.01 3.01
C LEU A 151 49.71 12.59 1.95
N THR A 152 50.71 13.36 2.38
CA THR A 152 51.68 13.96 1.45
C THR A 152 52.44 12.88 0.67
N LEU A 153 52.88 11.82 1.35
CA LEU A 153 53.58 10.69 0.72
C LEU A 153 52.68 9.91 -0.25
N THR A 154 51.37 9.87 -0.04
CA THR A 154 50.42 9.18 -0.92
C THR A 154 50.11 9.98 -2.19
N VAL A 155 50.06 11.31 -2.11
CA VAL A 155 49.78 12.19 -3.26
C VAL A 155 50.96 12.30 -4.22
N ILE A 156 52.20 12.24 -3.73
CA ILE A 156 53.43 12.33 -4.55
C ILE A 156 53.47 11.31 -5.72
N PRO A 157 53.35 9.99 -5.49
CA PRO A 157 53.40 9.01 -6.58
C PRO A 157 52.23 9.15 -7.57
N MET A 158 51.05 9.56 -7.10
CA MET A 158 49.90 9.86 -7.98
C MET A 158 50.18 11.08 -8.86
N GLY A 159 50.72 12.15 -8.27
CA GLY A 159 51.08 13.37 -8.99
C GLY A 159 52.14 13.12 -10.05
N ILE A 160 53.16 12.30 -9.76
CA ILE A 160 54.20 11.91 -10.72
C ILE A 160 53.61 11.11 -11.89
N GLN A 161 52.70 10.18 -11.60
CA GLN A 161 52.09 9.32 -12.61
C GLN A 161 51.19 10.11 -13.57
N TRP A 162 50.43 11.07 -13.05
CA TRP A 162 49.44 11.82 -13.82
C TRP A 162 49.92 13.19 -14.29
N ALA A 163 51.16 13.57 -14.01
CA ALA A 163 51.71 14.89 -14.33
C ALA A 163 51.47 15.28 -15.80
N LYS A 164 51.69 14.36 -16.75
CA LYS A 164 51.48 14.59 -18.18
C LYS A 164 49.99 14.64 -18.54
N ASP A 165 49.20 13.69 -18.03
CA ASP A 165 47.76 13.58 -18.32
C ASP A 165 46.95 14.76 -17.77
N LEU A 166 47.38 15.36 -16.65
CA LEU A 166 46.80 16.54 -16.00
C LEU A 166 47.09 17.85 -16.77
N LEU A 167 48.26 17.95 -17.40
CA LEU A 167 48.63 19.09 -18.26
C LEU A 167 47.83 19.10 -19.57
N GLU A 168 47.48 17.92 -20.08
CA GLU A 168 46.75 17.77 -21.35
C GLU A 168 45.23 17.89 -21.20
N ASN A 169 44.66 17.56 -20.03
CA ASN A 169 43.21 17.49 -19.81
C ASN A 169 42.72 18.36 -18.64
N PRO A 170 42.19 19.58 -18.87
CA PRO A 170 41.66 20.42 -17.79
C PRO A 170 40.45 19.81 -17.07
N LYS A 171 39.70 18.91 -17.73
CA LYS A 171 38.62 18.14 -17.10
C LYS A 171 39.13 17.13 -16.07
N ALA A 172 40.33 16.56 -16.27
CA ALA A 172 40.95 15.64 -15.31
C ALA A 172 41.33 16.36 -14.01
N VAL A 173 41.81 17.61 -14.13
CA VAL A 173 42.15 18.45 -12.97
C VAL A 173 40.92 18.73 -12.11
N ALA A 174 39.78 19.05 -12.71
CA ALA A 174 38.53 19.26 -11.99
C ALA A 174 38.07 18.01 -11.22
N MET A 175 38.10 16.83 -11.87
CA MET A 175 37.77 15.55 -11.22
C MET A 175 38.72 15.21 -10.07
N LEU A 176 40.02 15.48 -10.23
CA LEU A 176 41.01 15.25 -9.19
C LEU A 176 40.82 16.19 -8.00
N ILE A 177 40.48 17.46 -8.25
CA ILE A 177 40.14 18.43 -7.18
C ILE A 177 38.93 17.94 -6.38
N ASP A 178 37.91 17.40 -7.03
CA ASP A 178 36.74 16.89 -6.31
C ASP A 178 37.04 15.62 -5.50
N MET A 179 37.93 14.74 -5.98
CA MET A 179 38.46 13.63 -5.19
C MET A 179 39.30 14.09 -3.99
N VAL A 180 40.09 15.15 -4.14
CA VAL A 180 40.84 15.74 -3.02
C VAL A 180 39.89 16.33 -1.98
N LYS A 181 38.79 16.99 -2.39
CA LYS A 181 37.75 17.47 -1.46
C LYS A 181 37.14 16.32 -0.65
N LEU A 182 36.84 15.19 -1.30
CA LEU A 182 36.32 14.00 -0.63
C LEU A 182 37.28 13.50 0.46
N TRP A 183 38.56 13.38 0.15
CA TRP A 183 39.58 13.01 1.14
C TRP A 183 39.71 14.02 2.28
N LEU A 184 39.70 15.32 1.99
CA LEU A 184 39.71 16.35 3.03
C LEU A 184 38.52 16.20 4.00
N CYS A 185 37.36 15.77 3.50
CA CYS A 185 36.21 15.47 4.35
C CYS A 185 36.44 14.23 5.23
N ASP A 186 37.06 13.17 4.69
CA ASP A 186 37.42 11.98 5.47
C ASP A 186 38.44 12.33 6.57
N PHE A 187 39.44 13.15 6.27
CA PHE A 187 40.38 13.64 7.27
C PHE A 187 39.69 14.48 8.35
N LEU A 188 38.74 15.34 7.96
CA LEU A 188 38.00 16.16 8.91
C LEU A 188 37.29 15.32 9.98
N LEU A 189 36.78 14.13 9.64
CA LEU A 189 36.18 13.20 10.61
C LEU A 189 37.19 12.76 11.69
N VAL A 190 38.44 12.47 11.29
CA VAL A 190 39.53 12.08 12.20
C VAL A 190 39.85 13.20 13.21
N PHE A 191 39.58 14.46 12.87
CA PHE A 191 39.75 15.60 13.77
C PHE A 191 38.50 15.97 14.57
N ILE A 192 37.29 15.69 14.07
CA ILE A 192 36.03 16.05 14.77
C ILE A 192 35.73 15.08 15.92
N TYR A 193 35.87 13.79 15.69
CA TYR A 193 35.36 12.77 16.63
C TYR A 193 36.22 12.57 17.89
N PRO A 194 37.57 12.64 17.87
CA PRO A 194 38.35 12.49 19.09
C PRO A 194 38.12 13.62 20.12
N PRO A 195 38.02 14.92 19.73
CA PRO A 195 37.59 15.97 20.66
C PRO A 195 36.16 15.77 21.17
N TYR A 196 35.23 15.33 20.30
CA TYR A 196 33.88 14.98 20.72
C TYR A 196 33.90 13.90 21.81
N PHE A 197 34.71 12.85 21.62
CA PHE A 197 34.89 11.76 22.58
C PHE A 197 35.48 12.23 23.91
N TYR A 198 36.51 13.08 23.86
CA TYR A 198 37.10 13.66 25.06
C TYR A 198 36.07 14.47 25.86
N VAL A 199 35.29 15.33 25.19
CA VAL A 199 34.21 16.08 25.86
C VAL A 199 33.16 15.14 26.42
N PHE A 200 32.69 14.16 25.63
CA PHE A 200 31.66 13.20 26.06
C PHE A 200 32.05 12.45 27.35
N THR A 201 33.29 11.98 27.44
CA THR A 201 33.77 11.24 28.63
C THR A 201 33.98 12.11 29.86
N THR A 202 34.20 13.42 29.69
CA THR A 202 34.32 14.37 30.82
C THR A 202 32.98 14.83 31.41
N LEU A 203 31.87 14.55 30.73
CA LEU A 203 30.53 14.98 31.13
C LEU A 203 29.85 13.99 32.09
N THR A 204 28.93 14.48 32.93
CA THR A 204 28.09 13.64 33.81
C THR A 204 27.08 12.82 33.00
N HIS A 205 26.56 11.71 33.54
CA HIS A 205 25.63 10.82 32.81
C HIS A 205 24.41 11.52 32.20
N THR A 206 23.81 12.52 32.89
CA THR A 206 22.67 13.29 32.35
C THR A 206 23.10 14.25 31.24
N ALA A 207 24.26 14.89 31.38
CA ALA A 207 24.84 15.77 30.37
C ALA A 207 25.33 14.98 29.14
N GLN A 208 25.81 13.75 29.32
CA GLN A 208 26.15 12.82 28.24
C GLN A 208 24.93 12.51 27.37
N MET A 209 23.74 12.30 27.98
CA MET A 209 22.51 12.08 27.21
C MET A 209 22.18 13.27 26.32
N ALA A 210 22.20 14.49 26.88
CA ALA A 210 21.92 15.70 26.12
C ALA A 210 22.99 15.99 25.04
N PHE A 211 24.26 15.70 25.33
CA PHE A 211 25.37 15.89 24.39
C PHE A 211 25.39 14.84 23.27
N ALA A 212 24.79 13.66 23.48
CA ALA A 212 24.58 12.66 22.42
C ALA A 212 23.68 13.18 21.29
N LEU A 213 22.77 14.13 21.56
CA LEU A 213 21.92 14.77 20.54
C LEU A 213 22.71 15.66 19.55
N LEU A 214 23.97 15.97 19.83
CA LEU A 214 24.86 16.65 18.89
C LEU A 214 25.29 15.73 17.73
N LEU A 215 25.32 14.40 17.93
CA LEU A 215 25.74 13.44 16.91
C LEU A 215 24.86 13.48 15.65
N PRO A 216 23.51 13.51 15.73
CA PRO A 216 22.66 13.73 14.57
C PRO A 216 22.98 15.00 13.78
N LEU A 217 23.35 16.09 14.46
CA LEU A 217 23.71 17.36 13.81
C LEU A 217 25.05 17.26 13.09
N ILE A 218 26.05 16.64 13.72
CA ILE A 218 27.36 16.37 13.10
C ILE A 218 27.19 15.46 11.88
N LYS A 219 26.39 14.39 11.99
CA LYS A 219 26.05 13.50 10.88
C LYS A 219 25.41 14.26 9.71
N LEU A 220 24.40 15.10 9.99
CA LEU A 220 23.73 15.90 8.97
C LEU A 220 24.68 16.88 8.28
N PHE A 221 25.55 17.55 9.04
CA PHE A 221 26.56 18.45 8.50
C PHE A 221 27.55 17.69 7.60
N MET A 222 28.07 16.55 8.06
CA MET A 222 29.02 15.75 7.29
C MET A 222 28.39 15.18 6.02
N ARG A 223 27.15 14.67 6.06
CA ARG A 223 26.43 14.21 4.86
C ARG A 223 26.33 15.32 3.81
N ASN A 224 26.00 16.54 4.23
CA ASN A 224 25.93 17.69 3.32
C ASN A 224 27.30 18.07 2.73
N LEU A 225 28.35 17.97 3.53
CA LEU A 225 29.71 18.25 3.07
C LEU A 225 30.17 17.20 2.05
N PHE A 226 29.98 15.92 2.34
CA PHE A 226 30.28 14.82 1.42
C PHE A 226 29.45 14.89 0.13
N ALA A 227 28.16 15.21 0.22
CA ALA A 227 27.30 15.36 -0.95
C ALA A 227 27.82 16.42 -1.93
N ARG A 228 28.31 17.54 -1.41
CA ARG A 228 28.93 18.60 -2.23
C ARG A 228 30.27 18.19 -2.83
N ALA A 229 31.06 17.39 -2.11
CA ALA A 229 32.35 16.90 -2.59
C ALA A 229 32.19 15.83 -3.69
N VAL A 230 31.16 14.98 -3.59
CA VAL A 230 30.96 13.78 -4.43
C VAL A 230 30.00 14.05 -5.59
N ALA A 231 29.42 15.26 -5.72
CA ALA A 231 28.39 15.59 -6.71
C ALA A 231 28.72 15.20 -8.18
N HIS A 232 29.99 15.15 -8.56
CA HIS A 232 30.44 14.76 -9.89
C HIS A 232 30.38 13.23 -10.18
N LEU A 233 30.29 12.39 -9.14
CA LEU A 233 30.25 10.93 -9.25
C LEU A 233 28.85 10.36 -9.55
N GLY A 234 27.84 11.23 -9.67
CA GLY A 234 26.48 10.89 -10.11
C GLY A 234 25.86 9.78 -9.27
N ASP A 235 25.81 8.57 -9.81
CA ASP A 235 25.13 7.41 -9.25
C ASP A 235 25.78 6.80 -8.00
N GLU A 236 27.09 6.99 -7.81
CA GLU A 236 27.80 6.45 -6.66
C GLU A 236 27.69 7.35 -5.41
N THR A 237 27.05 8.51 -5.55
CA THR A 237 26.92 9.51 -4.48
C THR A 237 26.27 8.98 -3.19
N PRO A 238 25.16 8.20 -3.20
CA PRO A 238 24.54 7.72 -1.95
C PRO A 238 25.47 6.79 -1.18
N GLY A 239 26.13 5.86 -1.89
CA GLY A 239 27.05 4.90 -1.31
C GLY A 239 28.21 5.58 -0.61
N LEU A 240 28.92 6.47 -1.33
CA LEU A 240 30.08 7.17 -0.75
C LEU A 240 29.70 8.07 0.44
N VAL A 241 28.60 8.83 0.32
CA VAL A 241 28.18 9.75 1.39
C VAL A 241 27.84 8.99 2.66
N ILE A 242 27.04 7.91 2.55
CA ILE A 242 26.56 7.17 3.73
C ILE A 242 27.69 6.31 4.33
N PHE A 243 28.48 5.59 3.51
CA PHE A 243 29.56 4.78 4.06
C PHE A 243 30.67 5.61 4.71
N ASN A 244 30.90 6.86 4.28
CA ASN A 244 31.88 7.73 4.95
C ASN A 244 31.29 8.55 6.10
N ALA A 245 30.08 9.10 5.99
CA ALA A 245 29.52 9.93 7.06
C ALA A 245 28.90 9.10 8.20
N ASP A 246 28.17 8.04 7.85
CA ASP A 246 27.30 7.32 8.80
C ASP A 246 27.94 6.12 9.46
N VAL A 247 28.94 5.50 8.84
CA VAL A 247 29.71 4.42 9.49
C VAL A 247 30.42 4.95 10.73
N PHE A 248 31.13 6.08 10.61
CA PHE A 248 31.81 6.72 11.74
C PHE A 248 30.80 7.09 12.82
N GLY A 249 29.73 7.80 12.46
CA GLY A 249 28.73 8.22 13.45
C GLY A 249 28.01 7.04 14.11
N SER A 250 27.83 5.90 13.43
CA SER A 250 27.21 4.70 14.01
C SER A 250 28.17 3.93 14.93
N LEU A 251 29.46 3.86 14.60
CA LEU A 251 30.49 3.33 15.51
C LEU A 251 30.55 4.16 16.80
N PHE A 252 30.49 5.48 16.70
CA PHE A 252 30.49 6.35 17.88
C PHE A 252 29.23 6.22 18.73
N ILE A 253 28.06 6.01 18.13
CA ILE A 253 26.83 5.71 18.91
C ILE A 253 26.98 4.39 19.67
N ALA A 254 27.46 3.33 19.01
CA ALA A 254 27.72 2.04 19.66
C ALA A 254 28.73 2.18 20.82
N TYR A 255 29.74 3.02 20.64
CA TYR A 255 30.73 3.34 21.67
C TYR A 255 30.13 4.15 22.83
N CYS A 256 29.33 5.19 22.56
CA CYS A 256 28.65 5.98 23.59
C CYS A 256 27.79 5.07 24.48
N MET A 257 27.09 4.12 23.88
CA MET A 257 26.30 3.12 24.59
C MET A 257 27.13 2.15 25.43
N GLN A 258 28.36 1.85 25.01
CA GLN A 258 29.31 1.07 25.82
C GLN A 258 29.79 1.86 27.04
N SER A 259 30.18 3.12 26.85
CA SER A 259 30.72 3.95 27.94
C SER A 259 29.66 4.40 28.96
N SER A 260 28.39 4.47 28.55
CA SER A 260 27.26 4.87 29.38
C SER A 260 26.09 3.92 29.13
N PRO A 261 26.09 2.72 29.73
CA PRO A 261 25.08 1.69 29.51
C PRO A 261 23.74 2.10 30.14
N SER A 262 23.02 3.00 29.48
CA SER A 262 21.72 3.52 29.91
C SER A 262 20.66 3.21 28.87
N ILE A 263 19.61 2.47 29.30
CA ILE A 263 18.43 2.18 28.48
C ILE A 263 17.73 3.47 28.03
N TRP A 264 17.83 4.54 28.81
CA TRP A 264 17.22 5.82 28.48
C TRP A 264 17.89 6.49 27.27
N THR A 265 19.22 6.43 27.19
CA THR A 265 19.96 6.98 26.03
C THR A 265 19.66 6.23 24.74
N THR A 266 19.47 4.91 24.82
CA THR A 266 19.09 4.09 23.67
C THR A 266 17.67 4.37 23.20
N MET A 267 16.72 4.49 24.13
CA MET A 267 15.34 4.87 23.81
C MET A 267 15.28 6.25 23.17
N GLU A 268 16.02 7.23 23.69
CA GLU A 268 16.04 8.59 23.15
C GLU A 268 16.61 8.64 21.73
N LEU A 269 17.77 8.03 21.49
CA LEU A 269 18.36 7.93 20.15
C LEU A 269 17.46 7.16 19.17
N MET A 270 16.77 6.11 19.65
CA MET A 270 15.80 5.36 18.84
C MET A 270 14.59 6.21 18.46
N VAL A 271 14.03 6.99 19.39
CA VAL A 271 12.91 7.90 19.10
C VAL A 271 13.31 8.92 18.04
N VAL A 272 14.51 9.51 18.14
CA VAL A 272 15.03 10.43 17.12
C VAL A 272 15.17 9.73 15.77
N ALA A 273 15.75 8.53 15.73
CA ALA A 273 15.91 7.76 14.49
C ALA A 273 14.56 7.42 13.83
N VAL A 274 13.57 6.94 14.60
CA VAL A 274 12.23 6.62 14.09
C VAL A 274 11.50 7.88 13.60
N CYS A 275 11.65 9.02 14.29
CA CYS A 275 11.07 10.29 13.85
C CYS A 275 11.68 10.75 12.52
N LEU A 276 13.00 10.71 12.39
CA LEU A 276 13.69 11.07 11.15
C LEU A 276 13.29 10.12 10.00
N MET A 277 13.21 8.81 10.26
CA MET A 277 12.74 7.84 9.28
C MET A 277 11.29 8.10 8.84
N GLY A 278 10.40 8.47 9.78
CA GLY A 278 9.02 8.83 9.48
C GLY A 278 8.89 10.09 8.61
N LEU A 279 9.76 11.09 8.82
CA LEU A 279 9.83 12.28 7.98
C LEU A 279 10.31 11.93 6.55
N SER A 280 11.41 11.20 6.40
CA SER A 280 11.91 10.78 5.09
C SER A 280 10.91 9.89 4.33
N LEU A 281 10.17 9.01 5.03
CA LEU A 281 9.10 8.21 4.42
C LEU A 281 7.94 9.07 3.91
N ARG A 282 7.56 10.12 4.64
CA ARG A 282 6.53 11.08 4.21
C ARG A 282 6.95 11.82 2.94
N ASP A 283 8.23 12.18 2.84
CA ASP A 283 8.78 12.86 1.65
C ASP A 283 8.73 11.93 0.41
N ILE A 284 9.09 10.65 0.59
CA ILE A 284 8.94 9.62 -0.45
C ILE A 284 7.46 9.42 -0.83
N GLU A 285 6.54 9.46 0.12
CA GLU A 285 5.11 9.33 -0.16
C GLU A 285 4.57 10.50 -0.98
N HIS A 286 4.99 11.73 -0.65
CA HIS A 286 4.67 12.91 -1.45
C HIS A 286 5.23 12.80 -2.87
N ALA A 287 6.48 12.36 -3.02
CA ALA A 287 7.09 12.13 -4.33
C ALA A 287 6.33 11.06 -5.16
N ARG A 288 5.87 9.97 -4.52
CA ARG A 288 5.08 8.91 -5.15
C ARG A 288 3.70 9.39 -5.59
N LYS A 289 2.98 10.16 -4.75
CA LYS A 289 1.64 10.69 -5.08
C LYS A 289 1.67 11.53 -6.37
N GLY A 290 2.71 12.33 -6.55
CA GLY A 290 2.92 13.12 -7.77
C GLY A 290 3.30 12.31 -9.03
N LEU A 291 3.45 10.99 -8.93
CA LEU A 291 3.76 10.09 -10.04
C LEU A 291 2.50 9.40 -10.60
N GLY A 292 1.45 9.22 -9.78
CA GLY A 292 0.27 8.42 -10.14
C GLY A 292 -0.51 8.93 -11.36
N GLU A 293 -0.60 10.25 -11.54
CA GLU A 293 -1.25 10.85 -12.72
C GLU A 293 -0.47 10.56 -14.01
N LEU A 294 0.87 10.54 -13.92
CA LEU A 294 1.74 10.23 -15.04
C LEU A 294 1.71 8.74 -15.40
N GLU A 295 1.56 7.86 -14.41
CA GLU A 295 1.39 6.41 -14.64
C GLU A 295 0.12 6.10 -15.41
N ARG A 296 -1.02 6.73 -15.08
CA ARG A 296 -2.27 6.55 -15.83
C ARG A 296 -2.14 6.99 -17.29
N LYS A 297 -1.41 8.08 -17.55
CA LYS A 297 -1.13 8.56 -18.92
C LYS A 297 -0.23 7.59 -19.69
N VAL A 298 0.83 7.08 -19.04
CA VAL A 298 1.75 6.10 -19.64
C VAL A 298 1.04 4.79 -19.94
N ASP A 299 0.23 4.27 -19.02
CA ASP A 299 -0.52 3.02 -19.19
C ASP A 299 -1.54 3.12 -20.34
N SER A 300 -2.26 4.25 -20.43
CA SER A 300 -3.18 4.53 -21.55
C SER A 300 -2.44 4.58 -22.90
N GLY A 301 -1.24 5.15 -22.95
CA GLY A 301 -0.40 5.18 -24.16
C GLY A 301 0.25 3.83 -24.51
N TYR A 302 0.55 2.98 -23.52
CA TYR A 302 1.12 1.64 -23.72
C TYR A 302 0.07 0.67 -24.26
N MET A 303 -1.15 0.70 -23.70
CA MET A 303 -2.31 -0.05 -24.21
C MET A 303 -2.60 0.30 -25.68
N TRP A 304 -2.60 1.58 -26.03
CA TRP A 304 -2.80 2.04 -27.42
C TRP A 304 -1.68 1.58 -28.38
N SER A 305 -0.42 1.56 -27.93
CA SER A 305 0.71 1.08 -28.75
C SER A 305 0.71 -0.44 -28.97
N SER A 306 0.07 -1.21 -28.08
CA SER A 306 -0.05 -2.67 -28.19
C SER A 306 -1.11 -3.09 -29.23
N TYR A 307 -2.10 -2.23 -29.49
CA TYR A 307 -3.14 -2.44 -30.51
C TYR A 307 -2.64 -2.32 -31.96
N HIS A 308 -1.41 -1.87 -32.21
CA HIS A 308 -0.87 -1.64 -33.57
C HIS A 308 0.34 -2.51 -33.93
N GLY A 309 0.49 -3.68 -33.30
CA GLY A 309 1.38 -4.76 -33.81
C GLY A 309 2.88 -4.48 -33.84
N ALA A 310 3.36 -3.39 -33.22
CA ALA A 310 4.75 -2.96 -33.32
C ALA A 310 5.49 -2.96 -31.97
N VAL A 311 5.53 -4.09 -31.24
CA VAL A 311 6.50 -4.29 -30.15
C VAL A 311 6.90 -5.77 -30.05
N GLY A 312 8.20 -6.04 -30.10
CA GLY A 312 8.77 -7.36 -29.81
C GLY A 312 8.46 -7.81 -28.38
N HIS A 313 7.98 -9.04 -28.24
CA HIS A 313 7.59 -9.65 -26.97
C HIS A 313 8.70 -9.60 -25.91
N ILE A 314 8.48 -8.84 -24.83
CA ILE A 314 8.93 -9.25 -23.50
C ILE A 314 7.69 -9.87 -22.83
N SER A 315 7.66 -11.21 -22.79
CA SER A 315 6.57 -11.97 -22.18
C SER A 315 6.46 -11.66 -20.68
N LEU A 316 5.59 -10.72 -20.32
CA LEU A 316 5.25 -10.36 -18.94
C LEU A 316 4.09 -11.18 -18.36
N GLY A 317 3.74 -12.32 -18.97
CA GLY A 317 2.88 -13.35 -18.37
C GLY A 317 1.57 -12.85 -17.73
N GLY A 318 0.91 -11.84 -18.31
CA GLY A 318 -0.35 -11.29 -17.79
C GLY A 318 -0.25 -10.37 -16.56
N ARG A 319 0.96 -9.93 -16.16
CA ARG A 319 1.15 -9.05 -14.98
C ARG A 319 1.22 -7.57 -15.37
N LEU A 320 0.56 -6.69 -14.59
CA LEU A 320 0.77 -5.24 -14.69
C LEU A 320 2.24 -4.87 -14.39
N PRO A 321 2.93 -4.11 -15.26
CA PRO A 321 4.33 -3.75 -15.05
C PRO A 321 4.49 -2.86 -13.82
N THR A 322 5.50 -3.15 -12.99
CA THR A 322 5.84 -2.30 -11.84
C THR A 322 6.32 -0.91 -12.27
N THR A 323 6.31 0.06 -11.36
CA THR A 323 6.77 1.46 -11.62
C THR A 323 8.20 1.49 -12.19
N LEU A 324 9.08 0.62 -11.68
CA LEU A 324 10.43 0.43 -12.18
C LEU A 324 10.46 -0.20 -13.58
N GLU A 325 9.62 -1.20 -13.83
CA GLU A 325 9.57 -1.89 -15.13
C GLU A 325 9.04 -0.98 -16.23
N ARG A 326 7.99 -0.18 -15.95
CA ARG A 326 7.50 0.86 -16.88
C ARG A 326 8.61 1.82 -17.27
N ALA A 327 9.38 2.31 -16.28
CA ALA A 327 10.51 3.19 -16.54
C ALA A 327 11.62 2.49 -17.34
N SER A 328 11.92 1.22 -17.05
CA SER A 328 12.93 0.46 -17.80
C SER A 328 12.54 0.28 -19.27
N ILE A 329 11.27 -0.06 -19.56
CA ILE A 329 10.77 -0.26 -20.93
C ILE A 329 10.80 1.06 -21.73
N LEU A 330 10.41 2.17 -21.10
CA LEU A 330 10.47 3.49 -21.72
C LEU A 330 11.91 3.91 -22.05
N LEU A 331 12.86 3.63 -21.15
CA LEU A 331 14.28 3.96 -21.33
C LEU A 331 14.98 3.04 -22.35
N GLU A 332 14.61 1.75 -22.40
CA GLU A 332 15.09 0.79 -23.41
C GLU A 332 14.58 1.16 -24.82
N ARG A 333 13.35 1.70 -24.93
CA ARG A 333 12.79 2.19 -26.20
C ARG A 333 13.50 3.46 -26.71
N GLU A 334 13.90 4.35 -25.81
CA GLU A 334 14.70 5.55 -26.16
C GLU A 334 16.11 5.20 -26.66
N THR A 335 16.72 4.15 -26.10
CA THR A 335 18.06 3.69 -26.52
C THR A 335 18.05 2.93 -27.86
N GLN A 336 16.92 2.32 -28.24
CA GLN A 336 16.75 1.61 -29.52
C GLN A 336 16.34 2.50 -30.71
N SER A 337 16.03 3.79 -30.50
CA SER A 337 15.60 4.71 -31.56
C SER A 337 16.68 5.71 -32.05
N PRO A 338 17.93 5.32 -32.39
CA PRO A 338 18.91 6.27 -32.94
C PRO A 338 18.92 6.24 -34.48
N ALA A 339 17.89 6.79 -35.13
CA ALA A 339 17.98 7.27 -36.52
C ALA A 339 16.71 8.05 -36.87
N ASN A 340 16.87 9.22 -37.49
CA ASN A 340 15.80 10.12 -37.93
C ASN A 340 15.04 10.86 -36.82
N ASN A 341 15.66 11.91 -36.24
CA ASN A 341 15.02 13.22 -36.15
C ASN A 341 16.08 14.31 -35.90
N SER A 342 15.86 15.46 -36.51
CA SER A 342 16.82 16.54 -36.71
C SER A 342 17.42 17.09 -35.41
N ARG A 343 18.76 17.18 -35.40
CA ARG A 343 19.62 17.58 -34.27
C ARG A 343 19.33 18.98 -33.69
N SER A 344 18.53 19.78 -34.39
CA SER A 344 18.18 21.17 -34.06
C SER A 344 16.95 21.27 -33.14
N SER A 345 15.97 20.35 -33.24
CA SER A 345 14.76 20.36 -32.40
C SER A 345 15.04 19.85 -31.00
N GLN A 346 15.85 18.80 -30.87
CA GLN A 346 16.28 18.24 -29.58
C GLN A 346 17.10 19.23 -28.75
N LEU A 347 17.89 20.10 -29.38
CA LEU A 347 18.73 21.08 -28.69
C LEU A 347 17.90 22.29 -28.19
N LEU A 348 16.85 22.68 -28.93
CA LEU A 348 15.88 23.69 -28.51
C LEU A 348 14.96 23.18 -27.39
N GLU A 349 14.56 21.90 -27.43
CA GLU A 349 13.79 21.26 -26.36
C GLU A 349 14.62 21.02 -25.10
N LEU A 350 15.89 20.61 -25.23
CA LEU A 350 16.82 20.47 -24.10
C LEU A 350 17.07 21.83 -23.42
N LYS A 351 17.19 22.90 -24.21
CA LYS A 351 17.37 24.26 -23.69
C LYS A 351 16.12 24.80 -23.00
N ARG A 352 14.92 24.49 -23.49
CA ARG A 352 13.64 24.78 -22.81
C ARG A 352 13.43 23.95 -21.55
N MET A 353 13.86 22.68 -21.54
CA MET A 353 13.80 21.83 -20.35
C MET A 353 14.77 22.26 -19.24
N ILE A 354 15.91 22.85 -19.57
CA ILE A 354 16.83 23.45 -18.60
C ILE A 354 16.23 24.73 -18.01
N LEU A 355 15.54 25.53 -18.83
CA LEU A 355 14.79 26.72 -18.40
C LEU A 355 13.62 26.35 -17.43
N ASP A 356 12.90 25.26 -17.69
CA ASP A 356 11.84 24.78 -16.79
C ASP A 356 12.41 24.18 -15.48
N ASP A 357 13.60 23.55 -15.50
CA ASP A 357 14.29 23.03 -14.31
C ASP A 357 14.84 24.16 -13.41
N GLU A 358 15.21 25.31 -14.00
CA GLU A 358 15.54 26.54 -13.25
C GLU A 358 14.29 27.17 -12.61
N GLN A 359 13.13 27.04 -13.24
CA GLN A 359 11.88 27.65 -12.79
C GLN A 359 11.14 26.82 -11.72
N GLU A 360 11.32 25.48 -11.66
CA GLU A 360 10.85 24.62 -10.56
C GLU A 360 11.80 24.61 -9.34
N ARG A 361 13.07 25.03 -9.48
CA ARG A 361 14.02 25.19 -8.36
C ARG A 361 13.82 26.49 -7.57
N GLU A 362 13.20 27.50 -8.14
CA GLU A 362 12.85 28.74 -7.43
C GLU A 362 11.41 28.68 -6.88
N GLY A 363 11.29 28.43 -5.57
CA GLY A 363 10.06 28.70 -4.82
C GLY A 363 9.71 30.21 -4.77
N PRO A 364 8.54 30.61 -4.24
CA PRO A 364 7.95 31.93 -4.49
C PRO A 364 8.83 33.06 -3.94
N THR A 365 9.43 33.84 -4.84
CA THR A 365 10.19 35.05 -4.51
C THR A 365 9.29 36.14 -3.95
N LEU A 366 9.49 36.44 -2.67
CA LEU A 366 9.06 37.68 -2.04
C LEU A 366 9.96 38.82 -2.48
N VAL A 367 9.34 39.78 -3.17
CA VAL A 367 9.91 41.09 -3.50
C VAL A 367 10.49 41.74 -2.24
N THR A 368 11.79 42.01 -2.22
CA THR A 368 12.31 43.26 -1.64
C THR A 368 13.66 43.64 -2.26
N LYS A 369 13.71 44.86 -2.80
CA LYS A 369 14.88 45.59 -3.32
C LYS A 369 16.04 45.57 -2.31
N ILE A 370 17.28 45.62 -2.81
CA ILE A 370 18.31 46.64 -2.47
C ILE A 370 19.60 46.41 -3.31
N THR A 371 19.85 47.36 -4.22
CA THR A 371 21.11 47.94 -4.77
C THR A 371 22.28 47.11 -5.34
N LYS A 372 22.63 47.46 -6.60
CA LYS A 372 23.96 47.77 -7.21
C LYS A 372 25.06 46.70 -7.09
N LYS A 373 25.85 46.33 -8.11
CA LYS A 373 26.52 47.08 -9.19
C LYS A 373 27.29 46.05 -10.05
N SER A 374 27.53 46.36 -11.35
CA SER A 374 28.74 46.06 -12.18
C SER A 374 29.50 44.72 -12.00
N SER A 375 30.06 44.02 -12.98
CA SER A 375 30.39 44.29 -14.39
C SER A 375 31.07 43.01 -14.93
N VAL A 376 30.79 42.70 -16.20
CA VAL A 376 31.75 42.27 -17.23
C VAL A 376 32.60 41.02 -17.01
N GLY A 377 32.43 40.06 -17.92
CA GLY A 377 33.56 39.40 -18.57
C GLY A 377 33.30 37.96 -19.02
N HIS A 378 32.83 37.77 -20.25
CA HIS A 378 33.61 36.95 -21.18
C HIS A 378 33.22 37.20 -22.64
N ASP A 379 34.08 37.97 -23.30
CA ASP A 379 34.36 37.86 -24.73
C ASP A 379 35.43 36.77 -24.96
N ILE A 380 35.51 36.37 -26.24
CA ILE A 380 36.58 35.61 -26.92
C ILE A 380 36.33 34.09 -27.10
N LEU A 381 35.52 33.75 -28.11
CA LEU A 381 35.88 32.82 -29.19
C LEU A 381 34.88 32.99 -30.37
N ARG A 382 34.91 34.13 -31.06
CA ARG A 382 35.68 34.44 -32.28
C ARG A 382 35.17 33.77 -33.58
N MET A 383 34.87 34.65 -34.52
CA MET A 383 35.19 34.54 -35.95
C MET A 383 34.65 33.30 -36.67
N PHE A 384 33.39 33.39 -37.10
CA PHE A 384 33.08 33.21 -38.53
C PHE A 384 32.18 34.37 -38.95
N GLY A 385 32.73 35.23 -39.81
CA GLY A 385 32.15 36.50 -40.17
C GLY A 385 31.12 36.41 -41.31
N SER A 386 30.27 37.44 -41.30
CA SER A 386 29.82 38.23 -42.46
C SER A 386 29.06 37.50 -43.58
N SER A 387 27.75 37.72 -43.63
CA SER A 387 27.23 38.67 -44.61
C SER A 387 25.88 39.26 -44.18
N ALA A 388 25.77 40.58 -44.34
CA ALA A 388 24.66 41.41 -43.94
C ALA A 388 23.39 41.19 -44.78
N ARG A 389 22.21 41.44 -44.20
CA ARG A 389 21.21 42.40 -44.72
C ARG A 389 19.94 42.46 -43.84
N ILE A 390 19.80 43.59 -43.16
CA ILE A 390 18.66 44.53 -43.17
C ILE A 390 17.25 43.92 -43.13
N HIS A 391 16.58 44.07 -41.98
CA HIS A 391 15.12 44.18 -41.91
C HIS A 391 14.66 45.51 -42.52
N PRO A 392 13.42 45.55 -43.06
CA PRO A 392 12.55 46.63 -42.62
C PRO A 392 11.23 46.11 -42.07
N ASP A 393 10.73 46.87 -41.10
CA ASP A 393 9.38 46.84 -40.56
C ASP A 393 8.34 47.21 -41.63
N ALA A 394 7.14 46.65 -41.52
CA ALA A 394 5.90 47.36 -41.88
C ALA A 394 4.68 46.64 -41.28
N GLU A 395 3.93 47.40 -40.47
CA GLU A 395 2.52 47.19 -40.19
C GLU A 395 1.72 47.12 -41.51
N GLN A 396 0.70 46.28 -41.59
CA GLN A 396 -0.71 46.70 -41.75
C GLN A 396 -1.65 45.53 -42.09
N SER A 397 -2.77 45.52 -41.37
CA SER A 397 -4.15 45.36 -41.87
C SER A 397 -4.60 44.04 -42.49
N GLY A 398 -5.77 43.57 -42.05
CA GLY A 398 -6.68 42.81 -42.91
C GLY A 398 -7.35 41.61 -42.25
N LYS A 399 -8.67 41.63 -42.23
CA LYS A 399 -9.57 40.65 -41.60
C LYS A 399 -9.67 39.31 -42.33
N LYS A 400 -9.97 38.28 -41.52
CA LYS A 400 -10.82 37.08 -41.72
C LYS A 400 -11.04 36.55 -43.15
N VAL A 401 -10.62 35.31 -43.35
CA VAL A 401 -11.40 34.25 -44.04
C VAL A 401 -11.26 32.98 -43.19
N GLU A 402 -12.40 32.38 -42.84
CA GLU A 402 -12.50 31.03 -42.27
C GLU A 402 -12.16 30.02 -43.35
N GLU A 403 -11.29 29.06 -43.02
CA GLU A 403 -11.26 27.78 -43.71
C GLU A 403 -11.12 26.68 -42.65
N ASP A 404 -12.20 25.90 -42.54
CA ASP A 404 -12.27 24.66 -41.81
C ASP A 404 -11.15 23.72 -42.27
N THR A 405 -10.28 23.33 -41.36
CA THR A 405 -9.55 22.08 -41.50
C THR A 405 -9.57 21.35 -40.17
N ARG A 406 -10.52 20.41 -40.07
CA ARG A 406 -10.45 19.26 -39.18
C ARG A 406 -9.03 18.72 -39.21
N SER A 407 -8.26 18.96 -38.15
CA SER A 407 -7.01 18.25 -37.90
C SER A 407 -7.20 17.38 -36.67
N THR A 408 -7.41 16.10 -36.98
CA THR A 408 -7.15 14.92 -36.16
C THR A 408 -5.78 15.03 -35.50
N GLY A 409 -5.72 15.71 -34.35
CA GLY A 409 -4.54 15.83 -33.50
C GLY A 409 -4.36 14.60 -32.61
N SER A 410 -3.71 13.57 -33.16
CA SER A 410 -3.11 12.40 -32.51
C SER A 410 -2.88 12.52 -30.99
N ARG A 411 -3.61 11.73 -30.18
CA ARG A 411 -3.32 11.48 -28.74
C ARG A 411 -2.16 10.49 -28.56
N THR A 412 -1.05 10.73 -29.25
CA THR A 412 0.22 10.06 -28.97
C THR A 412 0.81 10.61 -27.68
N LEU A 413 1.13 9.73 -26.72
CA LEU A 413 1.85 10.07 -25.48
C LEU A 413 3.10 10.91 -25.80
N GLY A 414 3.07 12.20 -25.46
CA GLY A 414 4.12 13.16 -25.80
C GLY A 414 5.47 12.73 -25.22
N VAL A 415 6.56 12.95 -25.98
CA VAL A 415 7.94 12.67 -25.54
C VAL A 415 8.26 13.36 -24.21
N GLN A 416 7.68 14.55 -23.99
CA GLN A 416 7.81 15.33 -22.75
C GLN A 416 7.23 14.61 -21.51
N ASP A 417 6.08 13.94 -21.63
CA ASP A 417 5.45 13.22 -20.52
C ASP A 417 6.24 11.96 -20.14
N ARG A 418 6.84 11.27 -21.14
CA ARG A 418 7.72 10.11 -20.92
C ARG A 418 8.99 10.51 -20.17
N LEU A 419 9.64 11.59 -20.61
CA LEU A 419 10.85 12.13 -19.98
C LEU A 419 10.58 12.67 -18.56
N LYS A 420 9.39 13.19 -18.31
CA LYS A 420 8.96 13.64 -16.97
C LYS A 420 8.72 12.44 -16.04
N TYR A 421 8.15 11.35 -16.56
CA TYR A 421 7.95 10.10 -15.81
C TYR A 421 9.27 9.44 -15.43
N THR A 422 10.16 9.22 -16.41
CA THR A 422 11.45 8.58 -16.17
C THR A 422 12.31 9.38 -15.20
N ARG A 423 12.30 10.73 -15.27
CA ARG A 423 12.98 11.60 -14.29
C ARG A 423 12.42 11.45 -12.87
N LYS A 424 11.10 11.48 -12.70
CA LYS A 424 10.49 11.33 -11.36
C LYS A 424 10.77 9.95 -10.76
N VAL A 425 10.71 8.87 -11.55
CA VAL A 425 11.07 7.51 -11.09
C VAL A 425 12.54 7.43 -10.69
N ARG A 426 13.45 8.00 -11.48
CA ARG A 426 14.90 8.05 -11.16
C ARG A 426 15.18 8.78 -9.85
N ARG A 427 14.44 9.84 -9.55
CA ARG A 427 14.53 10.57 -8.26
C ARG A 427 13.97 9.74 -7.10
N LEU A 428 12.82 9.07 -7.31
CA LEU A 428 12.20 8.23 -6.30
C LEU A 428 13.09 7.04 -5.89
N LEU A 429 13.74 6.39 -6.86
CA LEU A 429 14.68 5.29 -6.61
C LEU A 429 15.95 5.76 -5.88
N TYR A 430 16.46 6.93 -6.24
CA TYR A 430 17.59 7.55 -5.54
C TYR A 430 17.27 7.78 -4.05
N MET A 431 16.09 8.37 -3.76
CA MET A 431 15.64 8.57 -2.38
C MET A 431 15.48 7.24 -1.63
N ALA A 432 14.92 6.22 -2.28
CA ALA A 432 14.73 4.91 -1.68
C ALA A 432 16.06 4.19 -1.37
N GLU A 433 17.06 4.25 -2.27
CA GLU A 433 18.39 3.69 -2.00
C GLU A 433 19.09 4.42 -0.87
N PHE A 434 19.06 5.76 -0.87
CA PHE A 434 19.69 6.55 0.18
C PHE A 434 19.14 6.16 1.56
N LEU A 435 17.82 6.06 1.68
CA LEU A 435 17.15 5.69 2.93
C LEU A 435 17.41 4.24 3.34
N LEU A 436 17.43 3.30 2.39
CA LEU A 436 17.74 1.89 2.65
C LEU A 436 19.19 1.70 3.11
N LEU A 437 20.14 2.34 2.44
CA LEU A 437 21.57 2.19 2.75
C LEU A 437 21.91 2.84 4.09
N LEU A 438 21.27 3.97 4.42
CA LEU A 438 21.37 4.63 5.72
C LEU A 438 20.96 3.70 6.86
N ASN A 439 19.76 3.12 6.78
CA ASN A 439 19.26 2.22 7.82
C ASN A 439 20.04 0.89 7.86
N TYR A 440 20.54 0.42 6.71
CA TYR A 440 21.41 -0.75 6.64
C TYR A 440 22.71 -0.55 7.43
N VAL A 441 23.41 0.58 7.23
CA VAL A 441 24.64 0.92 7.96
C VAL A 441 24.38 1.02 9.45
N GLU A 442 23.25 1.63 9.83
CA GLU A 442 22.85 1.77 11.22
C GLU A 442 22.66 0.42 11.92
N VAL A 443 22.15 -0.61 11.24
CA VAL A 443 21.99 -1.97 11.80
C VAL A 443 23.30 -2.76 11.82
N VAL A 444 24.04 -2.74 10.71
CA VAL A 444 25.18 -3.63 10.50
C VAL A 444 26.42 -3.20 11.28
N ILE A 445 26.66 -1.89 11.40
CA ILE A 445 27.86 -1.38 12.08
C ILE A 445 27.89 -1.73 13.59
N PRO A 446 26.83 -1.52 14.38
CA PRO A 446 26.80 -1.94 15.78
C PRO A 446 26.94 -3.46 15.95
N LEU A 447 26.44 -4.25 15.00
CA LEU A 447 26.59 -5.70 15.00
C LEU A 447 28.04 -6.12 14.78
N ILE A 448 28.72 -5.54 13.79
CA ILE A 448 30.16 -5.76 13.55
C ILE A 448 30.97 -5.31 14.77
N PHE A 449 30.65 -4.15 15.33
CA PHE A 449 31.30 -3.63 16.52
C PHE A 449 31.17 -4.59 17.71
N SER A 450 29.98 -5.17 17.92
CA SER A 450 29.74 -6.16 18.97
C SER A 450 30.58 -7.43 18.77
N ILE A 451 30.68 -7.94 17.53
CA ILE A 451 31.52 -9.10 17.20
C ILE A 451 32.99 -8.78 17.43
N TYR A 452 33.45 -7.62 16.95
CA TYR A 452 34.81 -7.13 17.14
C TYR A 452 35.17 -7.02 18.62
N LEU A 453 34.28 -6.46 19.43
CA LEU A 453 34.45 -6.28 20.87
C LEU A 453 34.58 -7.62 21.62
N VAL A 454 33.76 -8.62 21.26
CA VAL A 454 33.88 -9.97 21.83
C VAL A 454 35.20 -10.63 21.47
N ILE A 455 35.60 -10.59 20.20
CA ILE A 455 36.83 -11.25 19.73
C ILE A 455 38.05 -10.61 20.39
N THR A 456 38.11 -9.27 20.41
CA THR A 456 39.25 -8.55 21.01
C THR A 456 39.33 -8.65 22.53
N TYR A 457 38.19 -8.85 23.22
CA TYR A 457 38.19 -9.13 24.67
C TYR A 457 38.89 -10.45 25.05
N TYR A 458 38.76 -11.48 24.21
CA TYR A 458 39.42 -12.78 24.43
C TYR A 458 40.87 -12.82 23.92
N LEU A 459 41.34 -11.78 23.24
CA LEU A 459 42.73 -11.68 22.79
C LEU A 459 43.63 -11.14 23.92
N PRO A 460 44.91 -11.60 23.99
CA PRO A 460 45.86 -11.15 25.01
C PRO A 460 46.15 -9.65 24.95
N ASN A 461 45.93 -9.03 23.79
CA ASN A 461 46.14 -7.60 23.56
C ASN A 461 45.14 -6.69 24.30
N ARG A 462 44.12 -7.23 24.98
CA ARG A 462 43.10 -6.45 25.69
C ARG A 462 43.68 -5.47 26.72
N GLU A 463 44.77 -5.85 27.39
CA GLU A 463 45.38 -5.06 28.48
C GLU A 463 45.96 -3.72 28.01
N TYR A 464 46.19 -3.58 26.69
CA TYR A 464 46.74 -2.37 26.09
C TYR A 464 45.67 -1.44 25.50
N TYR A 465 44.39 -1.84 25.54
CA TYR A 465 43.29 -1.02 25.07
C TYR A 465 42.56 -0.36 26.23
N ALA A 466 42.53 0.98 26.23
CA ALA A 466 41.77 1.79 27.20
C ALA A 466 40.28 1.44 27.26
N ILE A 467 39.74 0.82 26.21
CA ILE A 467 38.35 0.40 26.08
C ILE A 467 38.02 -0.78 27.01
N TYR A 468 39.01 -1.60 27.39
CA TYR A 468 38.83 -2.79 28.23
C TYR A 468 39.35 -2.60 29.65
N ASP A 469 39.89 -1.43 29.97
CA ASP A 469 40.44 -1.14 31.28
C ASP A 469 39.36 -1.21 32.36
N GLY A 470 39.52 -2.12 33.32
CA GLY A 470 38.56 -2.34 34.41
C GLY A 470 37.23 -3.03 34.04
N ILE A 471 37.07 -3.55 32.81
CA ILE A 471 35.82 -4.23 32.39
C ILE A 471 35.84 -5.73 32.73
N ASP A 472 34.99 -6.13 33.68
CA ASP A 472 34.73 -7.53 33.99
C ASP A 472 33.84 -8.21 32.95
N GLN A 473 33.89 -9.55 32.88
CA GLN A 473 33.07 -10.34 31.96
C GLN A 473 31.55 -10.09 32.13
N ILE A 474 31.10 -9.77 33.35
CA ILE A 474 29.71 -9.42 33.63
C ILE A 474 29.34 -8.07 33.02
N GLN A 475 30.21 -7.07 33.16
CA GLN A 475 30.01 -5.74 32.59
C GLN A 475 30.07 -5.79 31.05
N LEU A 476 30.96 -6.62 30.48
CA LEU A 476 31.01 -6.88 29.05
C LEU A 476 29.67 -7.42 28.53
N MET A 477 29.09 -8.41 29.21
CA MET A 477 27.79 -8.99 28.82
C MET A 477 26.65 -7.98 28.96
N GLN A 478 26.68 -7.11 29.97
CA GLN A 478 25.70 -6.02 30.11
C GLN A 478 25.80 -5.01 28.97
N THR A 479 27.02 -4.58 28.64
CA THR A 479 27.29 -3.70 27.49
C THR A 479 26.83 -4.33 26.17
N LEU A 480 27.18 -5.61 25.94
CA LEU A 480 26.77 -6.34 24.75
C LEU A 480 25.25 -6.44 24.66
N THR A 481 24.57 -6.70 25.78
CA THR A 481 23.11 -6.77 25.83
C THR A 481 22.47 -5.44 25.41
N ASN A 482 23.00 -4.31 25.88
CA ASN A 482 22.48 -2.99 25.52
C ASN A 482 22.72 -2.65 24.04
N VAL A 483 23.91 -2.92 23.51
CA VAL A 483 24.23 -2.68 22.09
C VAL A 483 23.43 -3.61 21.17
N LEU A 484 23.27 -4.89 21.54
CA LEU A 484 22.44 -5.83 20.79
C LEU A 484 20.95 -5.49 20.87
N PHE A 485 20.48 -4.96 22.00
CA PHE A 485 19.10 -4.47 22.12
C PHE A 485 18.84 -3.29 21.17
N TYR A 486 19.77 -2.34 21.08
CA TYR A 486 19.70 -1.27 20.08
C TYR A 486 19.74 -1.78 18.65
N CYS A 487 20.64 -2.73 18.35
CA CYS A 487 20.70 -3.38 17.04
C CYS A 487 19.39 -4.09 16.68
N LEU A 488 18.74 -4.76 17.64
CA LEU A 488 17.45 -5.42 17.44
C LEU A 488 16.33 -4.41 17.14
N LEU A 489 16.30 -3.27 17.84
CA LEU A 489 15.34 -2.20 17.57
C LEU A 489 15.57 -1.56 16.20
N GLN A 490 16.83 -1.34 15.82
CA GLN A 490 17.16 -0.83 14.48
C GLN A 490 16.82 -1.85 13.39
N LEU A 491 17.04 -3.14 13.64
CA LEU A 491 16.65 -4.21 12.71
C LEU A 491 15.13 -4.23 12.52
N ALA A 492 14.36 -4.10 13.60
CA ALA A 492 12.90 -3.98 13.51
C ALA A 492 12.48 -2.73 12.71
N SER A 493 13.12 -1.59 12.96
CA SER A 493 12.90 -0.34 12.21
C SER A 493 13.23 -0.50 10.72
N PHE A 494 14.35 -1.15 10.39
CA PHE A 494 14.76 -1.44 9.02
C PHE A 494 13.80 -2.40 8.31
N LEU A 495 13.33 -3.46 8.99
CA LEU A 495 12.33 -4.38 8.42
C LEU A 495 11.00 -3.68 8.17
N LEU A 496 10.57 -2.81 9.09
CA LEU A 496 9.38 -1.97 8.92
C LEU A 496 9.55 -1.00 7.75
N LEU A 497 10.72 -0.37 7.61
CA LEU A 497 11.03 0.48 6.46
C LEU A 497 10.98 -0.29 5.15
N VAL A 498 11.62 -1.46 5.07
CA VAL A 498 11.60 -2.31 3.87
C VAL A 498 10.17 -2.73 3.52
N PHE A 499 9.37 -3.11 4.52
CA PHE A 499 7.96 -3.43 4.34
C PHE A 499 7.16 -2.22 3.80
N MET A 500 7.34 -1.05 4.41
CA MET A 500 6.68 0.19 3.98
C MET A 500 7.12 0.61 2.57
N LEU A 501 8.42 0.58 2.26
CA LEU A 501 8.94 0.87 0.92
C LEU A 501 8.46 -0.15 -0.12
N ARG A 502 8.32 -1.43 0.23
CA ARG A 502 7.75 -2.44 -0.68
C ARG A 502 6.28 -2.16 -0.99
N ARG A 503 5.49 -1.85 0.04
CA ARG A 503 4.09 -1.40 -0.11
C ARG A 503 4.00 -0.07 -0.89
N MET A 504 4.99 0.81 -0.70
CA MET A 504 5.06 2.12 -1.33
C MET A 504 5.64 2.13 -2.75
N LEU A 505 6.43 1.15 -3.16
CA LEU A 505 6.97 1.08 -4.52
C LEU A 505 6.22 0.05 -5.38
N GLY A 506 5.26 -0.68 -4.78
CA GLY A 506 4.46 -1.70 -5.47
C GLY A 506 5.29 -2.94 -5.85
N THR A 507 6.43 -3.15 -5.19
CA THR A 507 7.36 -4.25 -5.49
C THR A 507 6.95 -5.58 -4.82
N GLU A 508 5.89 -5.58 -4.02
CA GLU A 508 5.34 -6.84 -3.54
C GLU A 508 4.50 -7.52 -4.64
N LYS A 509 5.00 -8.70 -5.02
CA LYS A 509 4.29 -9.75 -5.73
C LYS A 509 2.94 -9.99 -5.03
N ARG A 510 1.84 -9.50 -5.63
CA ARG A 510 0.49 -9.85 -5.16
C ARG A 510 0.15 -11.34 -5.35
N GLN A 511 1.05 -12.16 -5.92
CA GLN A 511 0.78 -13.57 -6.28
C GLN A 511 1.91 -14.61 -6.09
N GLU A 512 3.14 -14.26 -5.69
CA GLU A 512 4.26 -15.25 -5.75
C GLU A 512 4.89 -15.67 -4.42
N ALA A 513 4.66 -14.97 -3.30
CA ALA A 513 5.06 -15.49 -1.97
C ALA A 513 4.20 -16.69 -1.52
N THR A 514 3.06 -16.91 -2.18
CA THR A 514 2.17 -18.07 -2.02
C THR A 514 2.54 -19.24 -2.93
N SER A 515 3.52 -19.10 -3.84
CA SER A 515 3.85 -20.11 -4.85
C SER A 515 5.09 -20.96 -4.53
N GLU A 516 6.18 -20.37 -4.04
CA GLU A 516 7.39 -21.15 -3.70
C GLU A 516 7.21 -22.02 -2.45
N LEU A 517 6.33 -21.60 -1.53
CA LEU A 517 5.88 -22.42 -0.40
C LEU A 517 4.93 -23.57 -0.82
N ARG A 518 4.27 -23.47 -1.98
CA ARG A 518 3.45 -24.58 -2.54
C ARG A 518 4.31 -25.65 -3.20
N HIS A 519 5.48 -25.29 -3.73
CA HIS A 519 6.32 -26.24 -4.46
C HIS A 519 7.05 -27.25 -3.53
N LEU A 520 7.37 -26.85 -2.30
CA LEU A 520 7.96 -27.71 -1.27
C LEU A 520 6.95 -28.64 -0.56
N LEU A 521 5.65 -28.52 -0.86
CA LEU A 521 4.58 -29.24 -0.18
C LEU A 521 3.68 -30.06 -1.13
N SER A 522 4.15 -30.35 -2.35
CA SER A 522 3.37 -31.14 -3.32
C SER A 522 3.61 -32.66 -3.18
N LEU A 523 2.64 -33.33 -2.58
CA LEU A 523 2.21 -34.71 -2.85
C LEU A 523 0.66 -34.73 -2.74
N PRO A 524 -0.04 -35.56 -3.51
CA PRO A 524 -0.54 -35.24 -4.83
C PRO A 524 -2.05 -34.97 -4.87
N LEU A 525 -2.45 -34.22 -5.91
CA LEU A 525 -3.80 -34.08 -6.50
C LEU A 525 -5.01 -34.04 -5.56
N ILE A 526 -5.58 -32.85 -5.41
CA ILE A 526 -7.02 -32.67 -5.17
C ILE A 526 -7.54 -31.81 -6.33
N PRO A 527 -8.65 -32.18 -7.01
CA PRO A 527 -9.20 -31.42 -8.14
C PRO A 527 -9.63 -30.01 -7.69
N PRO A 528 -9.84 -29.06 -8.62
CA PRO A 528 -10.33 -27.73 -8.27
C PRO A 528 -11.67 -27.87 -7.53
N THR A 529 -11.66 -27.45 -6.27
CA THR A 529 -12.85 -27.28 -5.44
C THR A 529 -13.88 -26.50 -6.22
N SER A 530 -15.00 -27.16 -6.49
CA SER A 530 -16.28 -26.55 -6.83
C SER A 530 -16.47 -25.29 -5.97
N THR A 531 -16.74 -24.18 -6.65
CA THR A 531 -17.33 -22.97 -6.07
C THR A 531 -18.36 -23.38 -5.03
N MET A 532 -18.03 -23.17 -3.74
CA MET A 532 -19.04 -23.25 -2.70
C MET A 532 -19.94 -22.03 -2.93
N SER A 533 -21.01 -22.27 -3.68
CA SER A 533 -22.18 -21.42 -3.74
C SER A 533 -22.52 -20.99 -2.31
N ALA A 534 -22.70 -19.69 -2.09
CA ALA A 534 -23.48 -19.24 -0.94
C ALA A 534 -24.78 -20.08 -0.90
N PRO A 535 -25.30 -20.44 0.28
CA PRO A 535 -26.53 -21.22 0.34
C PRO A 535 -27.57 -20.51 -0.53
N ALA A 536 -28.24 -21.23 -1.42
CA ALA A 536 -29.11 -20.68 -2.47
C ALA A 536 -30.19 -19.69 -1.94
N ASN A 537 -30.45 -19.70 -0.64
CA ASN A 537 -31.38 -18.80 0.04
C ASN A 537 -30.78 -17.43 0.44
N ALA A 538 -29.45 -17.30 0.56
CA ALA A 538 -28.83 -16.05 1.06
C ALA A 538 -28.87 -14.90 0.04
N ALA A 539 -28.74 -15.18 -1.25
CA ALA A 539 -28.92 -14.18 -2.31
C ALA A 539 -30.41 -13.76 -2.41
N ASP A 540 -31.33 -14.72 -2.33
CA ASP A 540 -32.77 -14.48 -2.29
C ASP A 540 -33.19 -13.62 -1.08
N ASP A 541 -32.61 -13.88 0.10
CA ASP A 541 -32.82 -13.07 1.30
C ASP A 541 -32.39 -11.61 1.10
N GLN A 542 -31.29 -11.37 0.36
CA GLN A 542 -30.85 -10.01 0.03
C GLN A 542 -31.81 -9.30 -0.91
N VAL A 543 -32.40 -10.02 -1.87
CA VAL A 543 -33.41 -9.48 -2.78
C VAL A 543 -34.69 -9.09 -2.02
N GLU A 544 -35.16 -9.93 -1.10
CA GLU A 544 -36.30 -9.60 -0.24
C GLU A 544 -35.99 -8.42 0.70
N LEU A 545 -34.77 -8.38 1.25
CA LEU A 545 -34.31 -7.25 2.08
C LEU A 545 -34.23 -5.94 1.28
N PHE A 546 -33.86 -6.00 0.01
CA PHE A 546 -33.91 -4.86 -0.92
C PHE A 546 -35.35 -4.39 -1.17
N LYS A 547 -36.29 -5.31 -1.45
CA LYS A 547 -37.72 -4.98 -1.62
C LYS A 547 -38.27 -4.25 -0.40
N VAL A 548 -37.97 -4.75 0.80
CA VAL A 548 -38.41 -4.13 2.07
C VAL A 548 -37.75 -2.75 2.27
N LYS A 549 -36.45 -2.59 1.99
CA LYS A 549 -35.77 -1.26 2.03
C LYS A 549 -36.45 -0.24 1.14
N LYS A 550 -36.76 -0.63 -0.10
CA LYS A 550 -37.42 0.25 -1.06
C LYS A 550 -38.85 0.58 -0.64
N LEU A 551 -39.59 -0.41 -0.14
CA LEU A 551 -40.92 -0.22 0.41
C LEU A 551 -40.91 0.79 1.57
N ILE A 552 -39.97 0.67 2.51
CA ILE A 552 -39.81 1.64 3.60
C ILE A 552 -39.55 3.04 3.07
N LYS A 553 -38.66 3.20 2.08
CA LYS A 553 -38.39 4.51 1.45
C LYS A 553 -39.66 5.12 0.85
N SER A 554 -40.50 4.31 0.19
CA SER A 554 -41.79 4.75 -0.35
C SER A 554 -42.80 5.14 0.75
N LEU A 555 -42.88 4.34 1.83
CA LEU A 555 -43.78 4.57 2.95
C LEU A 555 -43.38 5.80 3.79
N GLN A 556 -42.07 6.09 3.89
CA GLN A 556 -41.55 7.28 4.59
C GLN A 556 -41.74 8.56 3.78
N ALA A 557 -41.68 8.49 2.45
CA ALA A 557 -41.95 9.62 1.57
C ALA A 557 -43.45 9.98 1.54
N ALA A 558 -44.31 8.99 1.70
CA ALA A 558 -45.76 9.17 1.76
C ALA A 558 -46.19 10.06 2.95
N ARG A 559 -46.92 11.14 2.66
CA ARG A 559 -47.58 11.97 3.68
C ARG A 559 -49.07 12.12 3.39
N GLY A 560 -49.86 12.06 4.46
CA GLY A 560 -51.30 12.25 4.45
C GLY A 560 -51.73 13.64 4.91
N ASN A 561 -52.91 14.08 4.47
CA ASN A 561 -53.59 15.26 5.00
C ASN A 561 -54.29 14.91 6.32
N GLY A 562 -53.63 15.21 7.45
CA GLY A 562 -54.16 14.91 8.79
C GLY A 562 -53.83 13.49 9.24
N THR A 563 -54.53 12.99 10.26
CA THR A 563 -54.22 11.72 10.93
C THR A 563 -54.93 10.54 10.26
N SER A 564 -54.68 10.29 8.98
CA SER A 564 -55.39 9.26 8.19
C SER A 564 -54.51 8.06 7.79
N MET A 565 -53.30 7.96 8.35
CA MET A 565 -52.32 6.93 8.03
C MET A 565 -52.23 5.91 9.18
N ILE A 566 -52.70 4.70 8.93
CA ILE A 566 -52.68 3.59 9.88
C ILE A 566 -51.46 2.71 9.62
N SER A 567 -50.69 2.49 10.68
CA SER A 567 -49.60 1.52 10.73
C SER A 567 -49.95 0.44 11.75
N LEU A 568 -50.23 -0.78 11.28
CA LEU A 568 -50.63 -1.92 12.11
C LEU A 568 -49.62 -3.06 11.93
N ILE A 569 -49.03 -3.51 13.04
CA ILE A 569 -48.05 -4.60 13.08
C ILE A 569 -48.52 -5.62 14.11
N ILE A 570 -48.63 -6.86 13.67
CA ILE A 570 -49.14 -7.99 14.44
C ILE A 570 -48.01 -9.03 14.58
N PRO A 571 -47.49 -9.29 15.80
CA PRO A 571 -46.50 -10.32 16.02
C PRO A 571 -47.02 -11.73 15.73
N PRO A 572 -46.12 -12.70 15.49
CA PRO A 572 -46.51 -14.07 15.27
C PRO A 572 -47.19 -14.63 16.53
N LYS A 573 -48.12 -15.57 16.32
CA LYS A 573 -48.96 -16.21 17.37
C LYS A 573 -50.09 -15.33 17.94
N GLN A 574 -50.18 -14.04 17.62
CA GLN A 574 -51.34 -13.23 18.03
C GLN A 574 -52.59 -13.60 17.22
N GLN A 575 -53.76 -13.54 17.87
CA GLN A 575 -55.04 -13.89 17.24
C GLN A 575 -55.64 -12.69 16.50
N ILE A 576 -55.97 -12.87 15.22
CA ILE A 576 -56.59 -11.83 14.38
C ILE A 576 -57.90 -11.26 14.95
N PRO A 577 -58.83 -12.06 15.53
CA PRO A 577 -60.06 -11.53 16.11
C PRO A 577 -59.84 -10.47 17.20
N LEU A 578 -58.75 -10.58 17.98
CA LEU A 578 -58.41 -9.60 19.01
C LEU A 578 -58.10 -8.23 18.39
N ILE A 579 -57.33 -8.21 17.30
CA ILE A 579 -57.00 -7.00 16.55
C ILE A 579 -58.23 -6.44 15.82
N SER A 580 -59.07 -7.32 15.24
CA SER A 580 -60.32 -6.91 14.60
C SER A 580 -61.28 -6.24 15.59
N LYS A 581 -61.32 -6.71 16.84
CA LYS A 581 -62.09 -6.07 17.91
C LYS A 581 -61.53 -4.69 18.24
N MET A 582 -60.22 -4.57 18.44
CA MET A 582 -59.56 -3.28 18.70
C MET A 582 -59.85 -2.26 17.59
N LEU A 583 -59.76 -2.64 16.31
CA LEU A 583 -60.10 -1.76 15.19
C LEU A 583 -61.58 -1.32 15.20
N SER A 584 -62.48 -2.17 15.70
CA SER A 584 -63.92 -1.85 15.82
C SER A 584 -64.17 -0.82 16.94
N ASP A 585 -63.46 -0.96 18.06
CA ASP A 585 -63.52 -0.01 19.17
C ASP A 585 -62.92 1.36 18.77
N GLU A 586 -61.82 1.35 18.02
CA GLU A 586 -61.19 2.55 17.44
C GLU A 586 -62.10 3.25 16.41
N MET A 587 -62.82 2.48 15.57
CA MET A 587 -63.83 3.03 14.66
C MET A 587 -64.95 3.75 15.43
N GLY A 588 -65.40 3.19 16.55
CA GLY A 588 -66.38 3.82 17.44
C GLY A 588 -65.87 5.13 18.02
N THR A 589 -64.62 5.17 18.48
CA THR A 589 -63.99 6.37 19.04
C THR A 589 -63.78 7.46 17.99
N ALA A 590 -63.32 7.09 16.79
CA ALA A 590 -63.11 7.99 15.66
C ALA A 590 -64.40 8.68 15.19
N SER A 591 -65.57 8.06 15.40
CA SER A 591 -66.86 8.67 15.06
C SER A 591 -67.13 9.98 15.82
N ASN A 592 -66.50 10.19 16.98
CA ASN A 592 -66.64 11.39 17.82
C ASN A 592 -65.72 12.56 17.40
N ILE A 593 -64.88 12.38 16.37
CA ILE A 593 -64.00 13.46 15.86
C ILE A 593 -64.85 14.63 15.33
N LYS A 594 -64.54 15.86 15.79
CA LYS A 594 -65.30 17.08 15.45
C LYS A 594 -65.12 17.53 13.99
N SER A 595 -63.92 17.42 13.45
CA SER A 595 -63.64 17.77 12.05
C SER A 595 -64.26 16.74 11.10
N ARG A 596 -65.21 17.15 10.26
CA ARG A 596 -65.90 16.27 9.30
C ARG A 596 -64.92 15.60 8.34
N VAL A 597 -63.95 16.35 7.80
CA VAL A 597 -62.97 15.84 6.84
C VAL A 597 -62.06 14.81 7.50
N ASN A 598 -61.44 15.15 8.65
CA ASN A 598 -60.55 14.22 9.36
C ASN A 598 -61.30 12.96 9.82
N ARG A 599 -62.53 13.11 10.31
CA ARG A 599 -63.38 11.98 10.70
C ARG A 599 -63.61 11.00 9.54
N LEU A 600 -64.01 11.50 8.37
CA LEU A 600 -64.25 10.64 7.21
C LEU A 600 -62.98 9.93 6.74
N SER A 601 -61.84 10.61 6.76
CA SER A 601 -60.55 10.02 6.40
C SER A 601 -60.11 8.91 7.36
N VAL A 602 -60.23 9.13 8.69
CA VAL A 602 -59.91 8.12 9.71
C VAL A 602 -60.84 6.91 9.60
N LEU A 603 -62.15 7.13 9.50
CA LEU A 603 -63.13 6.04 9.36
C LEU A 603 -62.88 5.23 8.07
N GLY A 604 -62.52 5.89 6.98
CA GLY A 604 -62.15 5.24 5.71
C GLY A 604 -60.89 4.38 5.83
N ALA A 605 -59.86 4.85 6.53
CA ALA A 605 -58.62 4.12 6.76
C ALA A 605 -58.84 2.88 7.65
N ILE A 606 -59.59 3.01 8.75
CA ILE A 606 -59.90 1.89 9.65
C ILE A 606 -60.73 0.83 8.91
N THR A 607 -61.73 1.26 8.14
CA THR A 607 -62.56 0.34 7.33
C THR A 607 -61.71 -0.43 6.32
N SER A 608 -60.76 0.25 5.66
CA SER A 608 -59.85 -0.39 4.70
C SER A 608 -58.93 -1.39 5.39
N THR A 609 -58.40 -1.06 6.57
CA THR A 609 -57.56 -1.94 7.39
C THR A 609 -58.34 -3.20 7.82
N GLN A 610 -59.59 -3.05 8.27
CA GLN A 610 -60.45 -4.16 8.63
C GLN A 610 -60.77 -5.07 7.44
N GLN A 611 -61.00 -4.49 6.25
CA GLN A 611 -61.23 -5.27 5.03
C GLN A 611 -59.99 -6.10 4.66
N ARG A 612 -58.78 -5.53 4.77
CA ARG A 612 -57.53 -6.27 4.55
C ARG A 612 -57.33 -7.37 5.58
N LEU A 613 -57.54 -7.07 6.86
CA LEU A 613 -57.34 -8.03 7.95
C LEU A 613 -58.25 -9.25 7.82
N LYS A 614 -59.47 -9.09 7.27
CA LYS A 614 -60.42 -10.21 7.02
C LYS A 614 -59.92 -11.25 6.03
N LEU A 615 -58.94 -10.92 5.18
CA LEU A 615 -58.39 -11.87 4.22
C LEU A 615 -57.45 -12.88 4.86
N TYR A 616 -56.96 -12.60 6.07
CA TYR A 616 -56.13 -13.50 6.85
C TYR A 616 -57.00 -14.22 7.89
N SER A 617 -57.06 -15.56 7.80
CA SER A 617 -57.76 -16.38 8.80
C SER A 617 -56.94 -16.56 10.08
N LYS A 618 -55.61 -16.56 9.96
CA LYS A 618 -54.64 -16.68 11.05
C LYS A 618 -53.45 -15.77 10.77
N CYS A 619 -52.80 -15.27 11.83
CA CYS A 619 -51.54 -14.53 11.70
C CYS A 619 -50.46 -15.44 11.07
N PRO A 620 -49.77 -15.01 10.00
CA PRO A 620 -48.66 -15.75 9.39
C PRO A 620 -47.51 -16.04 10.37
N PRO A 621 -46.64 -17.02 10.09
CA PRO A 621 -45.59 -17.45 11.02
C PRO A 621 -44.56 -16.36 11.36
N ASN A 622 -44.31 -15.40 10.48
CA ASN A 622 -43.41 -14.26 10.74
C ASN A 622 -44.14 -13.00 11.25
N GLY A 623 -45.45 -13.05 11.40
CA GLY A 623 -46.28 -11.89 11.74
C GLY A 623 -46.97 -11.28 10.52
N LEU A 624 -47.69 -10.17 10.73
CA LEU A 624 -48.43 -9.46 9.68
C LEU A 624 -48.26 -7.96 9.84
N ILE A 625 -47.94 -7.27 8.74
CA ILE A 625 -47.89 -5.81 8.69
C ILE A 625 -48.97 -5.31 7.72
N ILE A 626 -49.69 -4.27 8.14
CA ILE A 626 -50.71 -3.59 7.33
C ILE A 626 -50.48 -2.08 7.42
N TYR A 627 -50.25 -1.46 6.26
CA TYR A 627 -50.22 -0.01 6.07
C TYR A 627 -51.44 0.42 5.25
N CYS A 628 -52.29 1.26 5.83
CA CYS A 628 -53.51 1.74 5.18
C CYS A 628 -53.64 3.25 5.35
N GLY A 629 -53.92 3.99 4.27
CA GLY A 629 -54.14 5.43 4.37
C GLY A 629 -54.40 6.11 3.03
N THR A 630 -54.67 7.40 3.08
CA THR A 630 -54.85 8.26 1.90
C THR A 630 -53.67 9.20 1.78
N ILE A 631 -52.87 9.05 0.73
CA ILE A 631 -51.71 9.91 0.43
C ILE A 631 -52.07 10.89 -0.67
N ILE A 632 -51.38 12.03 -0.71
CA ILE A 632 -51.47 12.98 -1.81
C ILE A 632 -50.33 12.67 -2.77
N THR A 633 -50.65 12.50 -4.04
CA THR A 633 -49.64 12.35 -5.11
C THR A 633 -49.10 13.72 -5.54
N ASP A 634 -47.97 13.77 -6.24
CA ASP A 634 -47.36 15.02 -6.71
C ASP A 634 -48.29 15.82 -7.66
N GLU A 635 -49.26 15.15 -8.29
CA GLU A 635 -50.33 15.76 -9.09
C GLU A 635 -51.47 16.39 -8.25
N GLY A 636 -51.37 16.34 -6.92
CA GLY A 636 -52.41 16.82 -6.00
C GLY A 636 -53.64 15.92 -5.89
N LYS A 637 -53.65 14.74 -6.52
CA LYS A 637 -54.74 13.76 -6.42
C LYS A 637 -54.58 12.88 -5.17
N GLU A 638 -55.69 12.57 -4.50
CA GLU A 638 -55.72 11.64 -3.37
C GLU A 638 -55.66 10.19 -3.87
N LYS A 639 -54.67 9.42 -3.39
CA LYS A 639 -54.51 7.98 -3.67
C LYS A 639 -54.65 7.18 -2.38
N ARG A 640 -55.51 6.16 -2.40
CA ARG A 640 -55.62 5.18 -1.30
C ARG A 640 -54.49 4.17 -1.41
N VAL A 641 -53.72 4.01 -0.34
CA VAL A 641 -52.62 3.04 -0.21
C VAL A 641 -53.04 1.98 0.79
N ASN A 642 -53.08 0.73 0.35
CA ASN A 642 -53.35 -0.44 1.18
C ASN A 642 -52.28 -1.48 0.88
N ILE A 643 -51.36 -1.68 1.82
CA ILE A 643 -50.24 -2.61 1.67
C ILE A 643 -50.28 -3.57 2.86
N ASP A 644 -50.41 -4.86 2.58
CA ASP A 644 -50.33 -5.93 3.56
C ASP A 644 -49.36 -6.99 3.08
N PHE A 645 -48.44 -7.41 3.97
CA PHE A 645 -47.47 -8.45 3.66
C PHE A 645 -46.98 -9.12 4.95
N GLU A 646 -46.51 -10.36 4.78
CA GLU A 646 -45.75 -11.08 5.80
C GLU A 646 -44.27 -10.66 5.70
N PRO A 647 -43.64 -10.21 6.80
CA PRO A 647 -42.21 -9.91 6.79
C PRO A 647 -41.37 -11.18 6.59
N PHE A 648 -40.20 -11.03 5.97
CA PHE A 648 -39.25 -12.13 5.76
C PHE A 648 -38.65 -12.69 7.06
N ARG A 649 -38.77 -11.96 8.17
CA ARG A 649 -38.31 -12.35 9.50
C ARG A 649 -39.41 -12.12 10.55
N PRO A 650 -39.48 -12.95 11.61
CA PRO A 650 -40.48 -12.80 12.65
C PRO A 650 -40.34 -11.50 13.43
N ILE A 651 -41.41 -10.71 13.49
CA ILE A 651 -41.46 -9.45 14.24
C ILE A 651 -42.07 -9.68 15.62
N ASN A 652 -41.38 -9.28 16.69
CA ASN A 652 -41.92 -9.39 18.05
C ASN A 652 -42.69 -8.15 18.53
N THR A 653 -42.64 -7.04 17.79
CA THR A 653 -43.31 -5.79 18.16
C THR A 653 -44.77 -5.77 17.70
N SER A 654 -45.70 -5.46 18.61
CA SER A 654 -47.08 -5.11 18.25
C SER A 654 -47.21 -3.60 18.19
N LEU A 655 -47.74 -3.06 17.09
CA LEU A 655 -47.92 -1.61 16.90
C LEU A 655 -49.30 -1.34 16.28
N TYR A 656 -50.03 -0.37 16.81
CA TYR A 656 -51.15 0.26 16.15
C TYR A 656 -51.01 1.77 16.35
N MET A 657 -50.88 2.51 15.25
CA MET A 657 -50.77 3.97 15.29
C MET A 657 -51.52 4.59 14.11
N CYS A 658 -52.21 5.70 14.36
CA CYS A 658 -52.89 6.51 13.35
C CYS A 658 -52.29 7.93 13.37
N ASP A 659 -51.47 8.27 12.37
CA ASP A 659 -50.77 9.57 12.28
C ASP A 659 -50.89 10.16 10.85
N ASN A 660 -50.17 11.24 10.56
CA ASN A 660 -50.07 11.85 9.22
C ASN A 660 -48.99 11.22 8.33
N LYS A 661 -48.27 10.22 8.84
CA LYS A 661 -47.21 9.47 8.17
C LYS A 661 -47.26 7.99 8.58
N PHE A 662 -46.62 7.12 7.79
CA PHE A 662 -46.46 5.73 8.18
C PHE A 662 -45.28 5.52 9.14
N HIS A 663 -45.49 4.68 10.15
CA HIS A 663 -44.48 4.28 11.12
C HIS A 663 -43.79 3.00 10.65
N THR A 664 -42.54 3.15 10.22
CA THR A 664 -41.70 2.07 9.65
C THR A 664 -40.54 1.68 10.57
N GLU A 665 -40.53 2.17 11.81
CA GLU A 665 -39.42 1.98 12.74
C GLU A 665 -39.21 0.49 13.06
N ALA A 666 -40.29 -0.27 13.24
CA ALA A 666 -40.24 -1.71 13.48
C ALA A 666 -39.71 -2.52 12.27
N LEU A 667 -39.97 -2.05 11.05
CA LEU A 667 -39.37 -2.64 9.84
C LEU A 667 -37.88 -2.31 9.73
N GLY A 668 -37.47 -1.13 10.22
CA GLY A 668 -36.06 -0.74 10.29
C GLY A 668 -35.22 -1.68 11.16
N GLU A 669 -35.80 -2.25 12.23
CA GLU A 669 -35.15 -3.25 13.07
C GLU A 669 -34.89 -4.56 12.30
N LEU A 670 -35.83 -4.99 11.45
CA LEU A 670 -35.67 -6.19 10.64
C LEU A 670 -34.61 -6.06 9.54
N LEU A 671 -34.42 -4.84 9.05
CA LEU A 671 -33.39 -4.50 8.07
C LEU A 671 -31.98 -4.46 8.67
N GLN A 672 -31.83 -4.56 9.98
CA GLN A 672 -30.50 -4.73 10.56
C GLN A 672 -29.95 -6.09 10.12
N ASP A 673 -28.81 -6.03 9.46
CA ASP A 673 -28.10 -7.18 8.91
C ASP A 673 -27.56 -8.04 10.05
N ASN A 674 -28.38 -9.00 10.48
CA ASN A 674 -28.00 -9.97 11.49
C ASN A 674 -27.32 -11.18 10.86
N ASP A 675 -26.24 -10.96 10.11
CA ASP A 675 -25.34 -12.05 9.75
C ASP A 675 -24.91 -12.73 11.05
N ARG A 676 -25.17 -14.04 11.15
CA ARG A 676 -24.86 -14.80 12.36
C ARG A 676 -23.38 -15.16 12.34
N PHE A 677 -22.61 -14.50 13.20
CA PHE A 677 -21.19 -14.73 13.38
C PHE A 677 -20.95 -15.68 14.54
N GLY A 678 -20.18 -16.74 14.30
CA GLY A 678 -19.75 -17.66 15.35
C GLY A 678 -18.52 -17.17 16.08
N PHE A 679 -18.43 -17.46 17.36
CA PHE A 679 -17.27 -17.19 18.20
C PHE A 679 -16.90 -18.45 18.98
N ILE A 680 -15.61 -18.81 18.95
CA ILE A 680 -15.03 -19.86 19.79
C ILE A 680 -13.98 -19.19 20.67
N ILE A 681 -14.23 -19.15 21.98
CA ILE A 681 -13.30 -18.59 22.96
C ILE A 681 -12.64 -19.75 23.69
N MET A 682 -11.34 -19.91 23.47
CA MET A 682 -10.52 -20.93 24.11
C MET A 682 -9.66 -20.32 25.22
N ASP A 683 -9.77 -20.90 26.41
CA ASP A 683 -8.90 -20.60 27.55
C ASP A 683 -8.35 -21.90 28.15
N GLY A 684 -7.32 -21.79 28.99
CA GLY A 684 -6.76 -22.92 29.73
C GLY A 684 -7.71 -23.53 30.76
N ASN A 685 -8.77 -22.80 31.14
CA ASN A 685 -9.79 -23.24 32.10
C ASN A 685 -11.07 -23.78 31.44
N GLY A 686 -11.23 -23.61 30.12
CA GLY A 686 -12.46 -23.98 29.42
C GLY A 686 -12.67 -23.28 28.07
N ALA A 687 -13.71 -23.69 27.36
CA ALA A 687 -14.10 -23.14 26.08
C ALA A 687 -15.56 -22.65 26.10
N LEU A 688 -15.83 -21.56 25.37
CA LEU A 688 -17.16 -21.00 25.15
C LEU A 688 -17.45 -20.88 23.66
N TYR A 689 -18.67 -21.24 23.26
CA TYR A 689 -19.22 -21.09 21.92
C TYR A 689 -20.33 -20.06 21.98
N GLY A 690 -20.21 -19.02 21.18
CA GLY A 690 -21.21 -17.96 21.07
C GLY A 690 -21.58 -17.69 19.63
N ALA A 691 -22.74 -17.10 19.43
CA ALA A 691 -23.15 -16.52 18.17
C ALA A 691 -23.53 -15.05 18.41
N VAL A 692 -23.18 -14.18 17.46
CA VAL A 692 -23.58 -12.77 17.46
C VAL A 692 -24.30 -12.47 16.17
N SER A 693 -25.48 -11.87 16.29
CA SER A 693 -26.35 -11.50 15.18
C SER A 693 -26.76 -10.05 15.39
N GLY A 694 -26.06 -9.14 14.69
CA GLY A 694 -26.16 -7.70 14.89
C GLY A 694 -25.89 -7.27 16.33
N SER A 695 -26.90 -6.73 17.00
CA SER A 695 -26.82 -6.32 18.41
C SER A 695 -27.06 -7.46 19.40
N ASN A 696 -27.58 -8.60 18.94
CA ASN A 696 -27.92 -9.71 19.81
C ASN A 696 -26.74 -10.68 19.97
N ARG A 697 -26.37 -10.96 21.22
CA ARG A 697 -25.34 -11.95 21.57
C ARG A 697 -26.01 -13.17 22.21
N GLU A 698 -25.62 -14.35 21.77
CA GLU A 698 -26.12 -15.62 22.26
C GLU A 698 -24.96 -16.53 22.67
N ILE A 699 -25.02 -17.12 23.87
CA ILE A 699 -24.07 -18.15 24.30
C ILE A 699 -24.70 -19.51 24.01
N LEU A 700 -24.14 -20.25 23.06
CA LEU A 700 -24.67 -21.53 22.62
C LEU A 700 -24.31 -22.65 23.61
N HIS A 701 -23.03 -22.70 23.98
CA HIS A 701 -22.52 -23.75 24.87
C HIS A 701 -21.24 -23.29 25.57
N LYS A 702 -21.00 -23.78 26.79
CA LYS A 702 -19.72 -23.58 27.50
C LYS A 702 -19.38 -24.82 28.31
N PHE A 703 -18.09 -25.14 28.39
CA PHE A 703 -17.61 -26.19 29.28
C PHE A 703 -16.26 -25.82 29.88
N SER A 704 -16.02 -26.26 31.12
CA SER A 704 -14.75 -26.09 31.82
C SER A 704 -13.84 -27.31 31.62
N VAL A 705 -12.54 -27.09 31.73
CA VAL A 705 -11.50 -28.12 31.62
C VAL A 705 -10.40 -27.84 32.62
N ASP A 706 -9.96 -28.88 33.34
CA ASP A 706 -8.79 -28.79 34.23
C ASP A 706 -7.57 -29.38 33.53
N LEU A 707 -6.71 -28.50 33.01
CA LEU A 707 -5.49 -28.89 32.31
C LEU A 707 -4.29 -28.97 33.27
N PRO A 708 -3.45 -30.02 33.17
CA PRO A 708 -2.27 -30.15 34.02
C PRO A 708 -1.31 -28.97 33.84
N LYS A 709 -0.94 -28.35 34.97
CA LYS A 709 -0.05 -27.17 35.02
C LYS A 709 1.41 -27.54 34.70
N LYS A 710 2.23 -26.53 34.39
CA LYS A 710 3.67 -26.75 34.12
C LYS A 710 4.32 -27.09 35.45
N HIS A 711 4.97 -28.25 35.54
CA HIS A 711 5.70 -28.61 36.75
C HIS A 711 6.98 -27.78 36.83
N GLY A 712 7.19 -27.12 37.98
CA GLY A 712 8.38 -26.28 38.23
C GLY A 712 9.54 -27.03 38.88
N ARG A 713 9.36 -28.28 39.30
CA ARG A 713 10.39 -29.11 39.95
C ARG A 713 10.96 -30.13 38.96
N GLY A 714 12.28 -30.17 38.82
CA GLY A 714 12.99 -31.13 37.97
C GLY A 714 13.03 -32.55 38.55
N GLY A 715 13.25 -33.55 37.70
CA GLY A 715 13.40 -34.97 38.08
C GLY A 715 13.16 -35.94 36.91
N GLN A 716 13.40 -37.23 37.13
CA GLN A 716 13.22 -38.29 36.10
C GLN A 716 11.80 -38.36 35.55
N SER A 717 10.79 -37.98 36.34
CA SER A 717 9.38 -37.95 35.92
C SER A 717 8.99 -36.70 35.13
N ALA A 718 9.86 -35.68 35.00
CA ALA A 718 9.51 -34.40 34.38
C ALA A 718 9.09 -34.56 32.91
N LEU A 719 9.78 -35.41 32.15
CA LEU A 719 9.44 -35.70 30.74
C LEU A 719 8.07 -36.38 30.61
N ARG A 720 7.75 -37.32 31.52
CA ARG A 720 6.44 -37.99 31.56
C ARG A 720 5.32 -36.99 31.81
N PHE A 721 5.48 -36.08 32.78
CA PHE A 721 4.47 -35.05 33.04
C PHE A 721 4.33 -34.05 31.89
N ALA A 722 5.43 -33.70 31.21
CA ALA A 722 5.38 -32.87 30.01
C ALA A 722 4.59 -33.56 28.89
N ARG A 723 4.82 -34.86 28.64
CA ARG A 723 4.05 -35.64 27.67
C ARG A 723 2.57 -35.71 28.02
N LEU A 724 2.23 -36.03 29.27
CA LEU A 724 0.84 -36.11 29.73
C LEU A 724 0.13 -34.75 29.61
N ARG A 725 0.85 -33.65 29.81
CA ARG A 725 0.32 -32.30 29.59
C ARG A 725 0.04 -32.02 28.11
N LEU A 726 0.94 -32.37 27.20
CA LEU A 726 0.71 -32.22 25.76
C LEU A 726 -0.47 -33.08 25.29
N GLU A 727 -0.57 -34.33 25.77
CA GLU A 727 -1.67 -35.24 25.45
C GLU A 727 -3.02 -34.68 25.90
N LYS A 728 -3.10 -34.16 27.14
CA LYS A 728 -4.33 -33.52 27.65
C LYS A 728 -4.71 -32.24 26.88
N ARG A 729 -3.73 -31.45 26.44
CA ARG A 729 -3.95 -30.28 25.58
C ARG A 729 -4.50 -30.68 24.21
N HIS A 730 -3.91 -31.68 23.58
CA HIS A 730 -4.39 -32.21 22.30
C HIS A 730 -5.82 -32.75 22.40
N ASN A 731 -6.14 -33.48 23.47
CA ASN A 731 -7.51 -33.96 23.72
C ASN A 731 -8.50 -32.81 23.96
N TYR A 732 -8.05 -31.71 24.59
CA TYR A 732 -8.86 -30.51 24.73
C TYR A 732 -9.15 -29.85 23.37
N VAL A 733 -8.13 -29.68 22.52
CA VAL A 733 -8.31 -29.15 21.15
C VAL A 733 -9.27 -30.02 20.34
N ARG A 734 -9.14 -31.36 20.42
CA ARG A 734 -10.08 -32.30 19.80
C ARG A 734 -11.52 -32.09 20.27
N LYS A 735 -11.73 -32.05 21.59
CA LYS A 735 -13.07 -31.83 22.16
C LYS A 735 -13.65 -30.50 21.69
N VAL A 736 -12.82 -29.46 21.58
CA VAL A 736 -13.25 -28.15 21.09
C VAL A 736 -13.67 -28.22 19.63
N ALA A 737 -12.86 -28.84 18.77
CA ALA A 737 -13.18 -29.01 17.35
C ALA A 737 -14.47 -29.83 17.11
N GLU A 738 -14.65 -30.93 17.83
CA GLU A 738 -15.85 -31.77 17.74
C GLU A 738 -17.11 -31.02 18.20
N THR A 739 -17.02 -30.27 19.30
CA THR A 739 -18.15 -29.47 19.80
C THR A 739 -18.48 -28.32 18.84
N ALA A 740 -17.47 -27.69 18.23
CA ALA A 740 -17.68 -26.65 17.21
C ALA A 740 -18.48 -27.20 16.02
N THR A 741 -18.13 -28.40 15.55
CA THR A 741 -18.81 -29.07 14.44
C THR A 741 -20.28 -29.35 14.78
N GLN A 742 -20.57 -29.83 15.99
CA GLN A 742 -21.94 -30.10 16.43
C GLN A 742 -22.81 -28.83 16.54
N LEU A 743 -22.23 -27.69 16.88
CA LEU A 743 -22.97 -26.44 17.11
C LEU A 743 -23.09 -25.58 15.85
N PHE A 744 -22.03 -25.50 15.04
CA PHE A 744 -21.96 -24.59 13.90
C PHE A 744 -22.26 -25.25 12.56
N ILE A 745 -22.41 -26.58 12.50
CA ILE A 745 -22.82 -27.28 11.28
C ILE A 745 -24.23 -27.85 11.49
N THR A 746 -25.12 -27.58 10.56
CA THR A 746 -26.49 -28.12 10.54
C THR A 746 -26.78 -28.54 9.09
N ASN A 747 -27.28 -29.76 8.87
CA ASN A 747 -27.50 -30.32 7.53
C ASN A 747 -26.26 -30.21 6.61
N ASP A 748 -25.10 -30.63 7.11
CA ASP A 748 -23.82 -30.59 6.37
C ASP A 748 -23.34 -29.19 5.91
N GLN A 749 -24.02 -28.11 6.31
CA GLN A 749 -23.60 -26.75 6.00
C GLN A 749 -23.37 -25.92 7.27
N PRO A 750 -22.42 -24.98 7.28
CA PRO A 750 -22.28 -24.05 8.38
C PRO A 750 -23.56 -23.21 8.56
N ASN A 751 -24.05 -23.11 9.79
CA ASN A 751 -25.22 -22.29 10.14
C ASN A 751 -24.86 -20.81 10.43
N ILE A 752 -23.55 -20.50 10.41
CA ILE A 752 -22.96 -19.18 10.62
C ILE A 752 -22.30 -18.72 9.32
N SER A 753 -22.32 -17.41 9.07
CA SER A 753 -21.67 -16.84 7.90
C SER A 753 -20.14 -16.84 8.04
N ASN A 754 -19.65 -16.49 9.23
CA ASN A 754 -18.23 -16.40 9.52
C ASN A 754 -17.94 -16.78 10.97
N LEU A 755 -16.69 -17.16 11.22
CA LEU A 755 -16.21 -17.65 12.51
C LEU A 755 -15.01 -16.83 13.01
N VAL A 756 -15.02 -16.51 14.30
CA VAL A 756 -13.90 -15.86 15.00
C VAL A 756 -13.37 -16.80 16.08
N LEU A 757 -12.06 -17.04 16.05
CA LEU A 757 -11.36 -17.81 17.08
C LEU A 757 -10.70 -16.83 18.06
N ALA A 758 -11.00 -16.92 19.35
CA ALA A 758 -10.43 -16.03 20.36
C ALA A 758 -9.81 -16.81 21.53
N GLY A 759 -8.79 -16.26 22.18
CA GLY A 759 -8.18 -16.87 23.36
C GLY A 759 -6.93 -16.16 23.86
N SER A 760 -6.48 -16.46 25.07
CA SER A 760 -5.34 -15.82 25.75
C SER A 760 -3.97 -16.43 25.43
N ALA A 761 -3.95 -17.56 24.73
CA ALA A 761 -2.75 -18.33 24.41
C ALA A 761 -2.79 -18.90 22.98
N ASP A 762 -1.78 -19.69 22.63
CA ASP A 762 -1.65 -20.38 21.33
C ASP A 762 -2.70 -21.46 21.07
N PHE A 763 -3.58 -21.79 22.02
CA PHE A 763 -4.61 -22.82 21.82
C PHE A 763 -5.51 -22.58 20.59
N LYS A 764 -5.83 -21.32 20.31
CA LYS A 764 -6.61 -20.94 19.11
C LYS A 764 -5.83 -21.13 17.81
N ASN A 765 -4.50 -20.94 17.86
CA ASN A 765 -3.60 -21.18 16.73
C ASN A 765 -3.42 -22.68 16.51
N GLU A 766 -3.28 -23.47 17.59
CA GLU A 766 -3.26 -24.94 17.54
C GLU A 766 -4.56 -25.50 16.96
N LEU A 767 -5.73 -24.96 17.34
CA LEU A 767 -7.01 -25.38 16.76
C LEU A 767 -7.06 -25.08 15.26
N ASN A 768 -6.73 -23.84 14.85
CA ASN A 768 -6.80 -23.42 13.45
C ASN A 768 -5.82 -24.15 12.53
N GLY A 769 -4.64 -24.49 13.06
CA GLY A 769 -3.62 -25.25 12.33
C GLY A 769 -3.77 -26.77 12.41
N SER A 770 -4.75 -27.28 13.17
CA SER A 770 -4.92 -28.73 13.36
C SER A 770 -5.83 -29.36 12.29
N ASP A 771 -5.50 -30.58 11.88
CA ASP A 771 -6.36 -31.41 11.02
C ASP A 771 -7.65 -31.88 11.72
N LEU A 772 -7.75 -31.65 13.03
CA LEU A 772 -8.93 -31.99 13.84
C LEU A 772 -10.08 -31.03 13.60
N PHE A 773 -9.79 -29.81 13.14
CA PHE A 773 -10.79 -28.79 12.91
C PHE A 773 -11.45 -28.99 11.55
N ASP A 774 -12.79 -28.97 11.51
CA ASP A 774 -13.53 -29.23 10.29
C ASP A 774 -13.14 -28.22 9.20
N LYS A 775 -12.81 -28.71 8.00
CA LYS A 775 -12.32 -27.89 6.89
C LYS A 775 -13.36 -26.86 6.42
N ARG A 776 -14.66 -27.16 6.53
CA ARG A 776 -15.75 -26.23 6.22
C ARG A 776 -15.75 -25.07 7.20
N LEU A 777 -15.52 -25.34 8.49
CA LEU A 777 -15.41 -24.31 9.52
C LEU A 777 -14.09 -23.53 9.42
N ALA A 778 -12.98 -24.19 9.08
CA ALA A 778 -11.69 -23.55 8.86
C ALA A 778 -11.74 -22.51 7.72
N ALA A 779 -12.48 -22.80 6.65
CA ALA A 779 -12.63 -21.90 5.50
C ALA A 779 -13.40 -20.60 5.84
N ILE A 780 -14.26 -20.61 6.86
CA ILE A 780 -15.05 -19.45 7.29
C ILE A 780 -14.41 -18.67 8.46
N VAL A 781 -13.19 -19.06 8.90
CA VAL A 781 -12.46 -18.32 9.95
C VAL A 781 -11.98 -16.99 9.39
N VAL A 782 -12.54 -15.89 9.89
CA VAL A 782 -12.19 -14.53 9.43
C VAL A 782 -11.03 -13.95 10.21
N LYS A 783 -11.00 -14.18 11.53
CA LYS A 783 -9.99 -13.58 12.42
C LYS A 783 -9.68 -14.47 13.60
N VAL A 784 -8.41 -14.50 13.97
CA VAL A 784 -7.92 -15.08 15.22
C VAL A 784 -7.56 -13.92 16.17
N VAL A 785 -8.17 -13.87 17.34
CA VAL A 785 -8.10 -12.73 18.27
C VAL A 785 -7.44 -13.13 19.58
N ASP A 786 -6.42 -12.37 19.99
CA ASP A 786 -5.84 -12.47 21.33
C ASP A 786 -6.72 -11.73 22.33
N VAL A 787 -7.26 -12.44 23.34
CA VAL A 787 -8.05 -11.84 24.43
C VAL A 787 -7.37 -12.06 25.77
N SER A 788 -7.47 -11.09 26.68
CA SER A 788 -6.80 -11.14 27.99
C SER A 788 -7.47 -12.12 28.95
N TYR A 789 -8.77 -12.36 28.77
CA TYR A 789 -9.59 -13.20 29.64
C TYR A 789 -10.31 -14.28 28.84
N GLY A 790 -10.55 -15.44 29.46
CA GLY A 790 -11.40 -16.50 28.90
C GLY A 790 -12.88 -16.33 29.20
N GLY A 791 -13.71 -17.24 28.68
CA GLY A 791 -15.15 -17.30 28.97
C GLY A 791 -15.94 -16.09 28.44
N GLU A 792 -16.95 -15.65 29.20
CA GLU A 792 -17.89 -14.60 28.78
C GLU A 792 -17.27 -13.20 28.70
N ASN A 793 -16.32 -12.89 29.60
CA ASN A 793 -15.58 -11.63 29.53
C ASN A 793 -14.67 -11.58 28.30
N GLY A 794 -14.01 -12.70 27.99
CA GLY A 794 -13.26 -12.89 26.75
C GLY A 794 -14.13 -12.79 25.50
N PHE A 795 -15.37 -13.27 25.58
CA PHE A 795 -16.34 -13.16 24.47
C PHE A 795 -16.66 -11.70 24.14
N ASN A 796 -16.94 -10.85 25.14
CA ASN A 796 -17.20 -9.42 24.91
C ASN A 796 -15.98 -8.71 24.31
N GLN A 797 -14.79 -8.98 24.85
CA GLN A 797 -13.54 -8.43 24.33
C GLN A 797 -13.29 -8.89 22.88
N ALA A 798 -13.57 -10.16 22.56
CA ALA A 798 -13.45 -10.68 21.21
C ALA A 798 -14.40 -9.99 20.23
N ILE A 799 -15.64 -9.69 20.65
CA ILE A 799 -16.61 -8.97 19.84
C ILE A 799 -16.10 -7.57 19.51
N GLU A 800 -15.61 -6.82 20.50
CA GLU A 800 -15.07 -5.47 20.31
C GLU A 800 -13.87 -5.46 19.35
N LEU A 801 -12.93 -6.41 19.51
CA LEU A 801 -11.74 -6.53 18.65
C LEU A 801 -12.06 -7.05 17.24
N ALA A 802 -13.18 -7.77 17.06
CA ALA A 802 -13.62 -8.31 15.77
C ALA A 802 -14.57 -7.37 15.02
N ALA A 803 -15.19 -6.39 15.69
CA ALA A 803 -16.25 -5.55 15.14
C ALA A 803 -15.89 -4.91 13.78
N GLU A 804 -14.70 -4.32 13.66
CA GLU A 804 -14.24 -3.70 12.40
C GLU A 804 -14.11 -4.73 11.27
N THR A 805 -13.60 -5.92 11.58
CA THR A 805 -13.40 -6.98 10.59
C THR A 805 -14.72 -7.59 10.15
N LEU A 806 -15.67 -7.73 11.07
CA LEU A 806 -17.01 -8.25 10.78
C LEU A 806 -17.86 -7.26 9.97
N ALA A 807 -17.75 -5.95 10.24
CA ALA A 807 -18.43 -4.91 9.46
C ALA A 807 -17.99 -4.88 7.99
N ASN A 808 -16.72 -5.24 7.73
CA ASN A 808 -16.15 -5.23 6.39
C ASN A 808 -16.46 -6.48 5.55
N VAL A 809 -17.09 -7.53 6.12
CA VAL A 809 -17.31 -8.80 5.40
C VAL A 809 -18.15 -8.62 4.14
N LYS A 810 -19.28 -7.89 4.23
CA LYS A 810 -20.14 -7.63 3.05
C LYS A 810 -19.41 -6.90 1.94
N PHE A 811 -18.60 -5.90 2.31
CA PHE A 811 -17.76 -5.17 1.38
C PHE A 811 -16.69 -6.07 0.73
N VAL A 812 -16.14 -7.03 1.48
CA VAL A 812 -15.17 -8.00 0.95
C VAL A 812 -15.84 -8.98 -0.02
N GLN A 813 -17.06 -9.44 0.27
CA GLN A 813 -17.83 -10.30 -0.63
C GLN A 813 -18.19 -9.57 -1.93
N GLU A 814 -18.72 -8.35 -1.82
CA GLU A 814 -19.03 -7.49 -2.97
C GLU A 814 -17.80 -7.24 -3.84
N LYS A 815 -16.68 -6.87 -3.22
CA LYS A 815 -15.40 -6.70 -3.90
C LYS A 815 -14.95 -7.98 -4.59
N LYS A 816 -15.09 -9.14 -3.95
CA LYS A 816 -14.70 -10.43 -4.52
C LYS A 816 -15.54 -10.77 -5.75
N LEU A 817 -16.85 -10.52 -5.71
CA LEU A 817 -17.75 -10.72 -6.84
C LEU A 817 -17.36 -9.83 -8.04
N ILE A 818 -17.15 -8.54 -7.80
CA ILE A 818 -16.77 -7.60 -8.87
C ILE A 818 -15.37 -7.92 -9.40
N VAL A 819 -14.42 -8.34 -8.55
CA VAL A 819 -13.10 -8.78 -9.01
C VAL A 819 -13.23 -10.00 -9.90
N ALA A 820 -14.06 -11.00 -9.56
CA ALA A 820 -14.30 -12.15 -10.42
C ALA A 820 -14.89 -11.73 -11.79
N TYR A 821 -15.84 -10.81 -11.79
CA TYR A 821 -16.38 -10.22 -13.03
C TYR A 821 -15.31 -9.49 -13.85
N MET A 822 -14.45 -8.67 -13.21
CA MET A 822 -13.37 -7.95 -13.89
C MET A 822 -12.25 -8.88 -14.38
N GLU A 823 -12.04 -10.02 -13.73
CA GLU A 823 -11.11 -11.06 -14.18
C GLU A 823 -11.58 -11.70 -15.49
N GLU A 824 -12.87 -11.99 -15.65
CA GLU A 824 -13.44 -12.48 -16.92
C GLU A 824 -13.23 -11.47 -18.07
N ILE A 825 -13.33 -10.17 -17.78
CA ILE A 825 -13.01 -9.10 -18.74
C ILE A 825 -11.51 -9.08 -19.06
N ALA A 826 -10.65 -9.16 -18.04
CA ALA A 826 -9.20 -9.09 -18.21
C ALA A 826 -8.62 -10.30 -18.96
N LEU A 827 -9.25 -11.46 -18.84
CA LEU A 827 -8.87 -12.71 -19.51
C LEU A 827 -9.39 -12.83 -20.94
N ASP A 828 -10.26 -11.90 -21.39
CA ASP A 828 -10.94 -11.94 -22.69
C ASP A 828 -11.65 -13.29 -22.94
N SER A 829 -12.27 -13.84 -21.89
CA SER A 829 -12.95 -15.13 -21.96
C SER A 829 -14.24 -15.08 -22.78
N GLY A 830 -14.77 -13.87 -23.02
CA GLY A 830 -16.07 -13.61 -23.61
C GLY A 830 -17.25 -14.06 -22.73
N LYS A 831 -17.01 -14.36 -21.44
CA LYS A 831 -18.03 -14.80 -20.48
C LYS A 831 -18.53 -13.66 -19.58
N TYR A 832 -18.71 -12.49 -20.15
CA TYR A 832 -19.22 -11.33 -19.43
C TYR A 832 -20.14 -10.52 -20.34
N CYS A 833 -21.09 -9.80 -19.75
CA CYS A 833 -21.89 -8.80 -20.43
C CYS A 833 -21.93 -7.52 -19.59
N PHE A 834 -22.02 -6.36 -20.23
CA PHE A 834 -22.10 -5.07 -19.55
C PHE A 834 -23.07 -4.13 -20.27
N GLY A 835 -23.64 -3.19 -19.53
CA GLY A 835 -24.67 -2.31 -20.08
C GLY A 835 -26.04 -2.98 -20.19
N VAL A 836 -27.07 -2.17 -20.35
CA VAL A 836 -28.47 -2.64 -20.30
C VAL A 836 -28.82 -3.48 -21.54
N GLY A 837 -28.39 -3.08 -22.74
CA GLY A 837 -28.69 -3.77 -24.00
C GLY A 837 -28.14 -5.20 -24.04
N ASP A 838 -26.81 -5.34 -23.96
CA ASP A 838 -26.13 -6.64 -24.03
C ASP A 838 -26.56 -7.57 -22.91
N THR A 839 -26.75 -7.04 -21.70
CA THR A 839 -27.17 -7.84 -20.55
C THR A 839 -28.60 -8.35 -20.72
N MET A 840 -29.52 -7.55 -21.29
CA MET A 840 -30.88 -8.01 -21.61
C MET A 840 -30.87 -9.09 -22.70
N LYS A 841 -30.10 -8.90 -23.78
CA LYS A 841 -29.93 -9.94 -24.82
C LYS A 841 -29.37 -11.24 -24.22
N ALA A 842 -28.34 -11.13 -23.36
CA ALA A 842 -27.76 -12.28 -22.68
C ALA A 842 -28.75 -12.99 -21.73
N LEU A 843 -29.65 -12.24 -21.09
CA LEU A 843 -30.71 -12.77 -20.25
C LEU A 843 -31.76 -13.52 -21.06
N ASP A 844 -32.19 -12.98 -22.20
CA ASP A 844 -33.16 -13.61 -23.09
C ASP A 844 -32.61 -14.90 -23.70
N LEU A 845 -31.30 -14.96 -23.97
CA LEU A 845 -30.58 -16.17 -24.36
C LEU A 845 -30.38 -17.19 -23.22
N GLY A 846 -30.69 -16.81 -21.98
CA GLY A 846 -30.44 -17.64 -20.79
C GLY A 846 -28.95 -17.89 -20.49
N ALA A 847 -28.06 -17.05 -21.03
CA ALA A 847 -26.61 -17.23 -20.93
C ALA A 847 -26.03 -16.73 -19.60
N VAL A 848 -26.73 -15.86 -18.87
CA VAL A 848 -26.25 -15.27 -17.62
C VAL A 848 -26.27 -16.31 -16.48
N GLU A 849 -25.16 -16.42 -15.74
CA GLU A 849 -25.10 -17.18 -14.49
C GLU A 849 -25.46 -16.26 -13.32
N THR A 850 -24.68 -15.19 -13.16
CA THR A 850 -24.83 -14.21 -12.09
C THR A 850 -25.04 -12.82 -12.68
N LEU A 851 -26.21 -12.24 -12.39
CA LEU A 851 -26.59 -10.89 -12.76
C LEU A 851 -26.17 -9.93 -11.64
N ILE A 852 -25.34 -8.94 -11.98
CA ILE A 852 -24.80 -7.93 -11.05
C ILE A 852 -25.52 -6.61 -11.35
N LEU A 853 -26.26 -6.09 -10.37
CA LEU A 853 -26.98 -4.82 -10.50
C LEU A 853 -26.56 -3.82 -9.44
N TRP A 854 -26.36 -2.57 -9.85
CA TRP A 854 -26.21 -1.47 -8.93
C TRP A 854 -27.55 -1.12 -8.27
N GLU A 855 -27.56 -1.01 -6.94
CA GLU A 855 -28.78 -0.73 -6.15
C GLU A 855 -29.50 0.56 -6.55
N ASP A 856 -28.76 1.59 -6.98
CA ASP A 856 -29.26 2.92 -7.35
C ASP A 856 -29.28 3.13 -8.88
N LEU A 857 -29.45 2.05 -9.66
CA LEU A 857 -29.53 2.14 -11.12
C LEU A 857 -30.72 3.01 -11.56
N PRO A 858 -30.50 4.10 -12.33
CA PRO A 858 -31.54 5.10 -12.60
C PRO A 858 -32.46 4.76 -13.79
N HIS A 859 -32.40 3.53 -14.32
CA HIS A 859 -33.17 3.12 -15.50
C HIS A 859 -34.61 2.71 -15.14
N HIS A 860 -35.55 3.04 -16.02
CA HIS A 860 -36.95 2.63 -15.91
C HIS A 860 -37.35 1.77 -17.11
N ARG A 861 -38.13 0.73 -16.86
CA ARG A 861 -38.79 -0.09 -17.87
C ARG A 861 -40.20 0.48 -18.10
N TYR A 862 -40.47 0.89 -19.33
CA TYR A 862 -41.76 1.37 -19.82
C TYR A 862 -42.41 0.28 -20.65
N VAL A 863 -43.68 -0.01 -20.38
CA VAL A 863 -44.54 -0.76 -21.29
C VAL A 863 -45.39 0.24 -22.05
N LEU A 864 -45.12 0.36 -23.35
CA LEU A 864 -45.76 1.29 -24.25
C LEU A 864 -46.76 0.56 -25.12
N ARG A 865 -47.98 1.07 -25.23
CA ARG A 865 -49.04 0.48 -26.07
C ARG A 865 -49.38 1.42 -27.21
N ASN A 866 -49.41 0.89 -28.42
CA ASN A 866 -49.91 1.64 -29.57
C ASN A 866 -51.45 1.58 -29.59
N GLU A 867 -52.11 2.73 -29.59
CA GLU A 867 -53.59 2.82 -29.63
C GLU A 867 -54.18 2.25 -30.92
N SER A 868 -53.43 2.31 -32.03
CA SER A 868 -53.93 1.91 -33.36
C SER A 868 -53.80 0.41 -33.64
N THR A 869 -52.73 -0.24 -33.15
CA THR A 869 -52.45 -1.67 -33.40
C THR A 869 -52.69 -2.55 -32.16
N GLY A 870 -52.77 -1.94 -30.97
CA GLY A 870 -52.91 -2.65 -29.70
C GLY A 870 -51.66 -3.40 -29.23
N ALA A 871 -50.54 -3.33 -29.97
CA ALA A 871 -49.29 -3.98 -29.63
C ALA A 871 -48.59 -3.28 -28.45
N GLU A 872 -48.07 -4.08 -27.52
CA GLU A 872 -47.31 -3.61 -26.35
C GLU A 872 -45.81 -3.84 -26.58
N THR A 873 -45.01 -2.79 -26.44
CA THR A 873 -43.55 -2.84 -26.55
C THR A 873 -42.91 -2.41 -25.23
N ALA A 874 -41.95 -3.18 -24.74
CA ALA A 874 -41.21 -2.86 -23.53
C ALA A 874 -39.91 -2.14 -23.88
N LYS A 875 -39.79 -0.86 -23.53
CA LYS A 875 -38.56 -0.07 -23.70
C LYS A 875 -37.92 0.22 -22.35
N ILE A 876 -36.59 0.10 -22.26
CA ILE A 876 -35.83 0.49 -21.08
C ILE A 876 -35.16 1.83 -21.39
N LEU A 877 -35.49 2.85 -20.61
CA LEU A 877 -35.03 4.23 -20.84
C LEU A 877 -34.19 4.73 -19.66
N SER A 878 -33.12 5.45 -19.98
CA SER A 878 -32.35 6.24 -19.01
C SER A 878 -33.06 7.58 -18.70
N PRO A 879 -32.78 8.26 -17.57
CA PRO A 879 -33.43 9.53 -17.23
C PRO A 879 -33.26 10.64 -18.28
N SER A 880 -32.17 10.59 -19.05
CA SER A 880 -31.93 11.48 -20.19
C SER A 880 -32.86 11.20 -21.36
N GLU A 881 -33.11 9.92 -21.65
CA GLU A 881 -33.98 9.46 -22.74
C GLU A 881 -35.47 9.59 -22.38
N GLU A 882 -35.82 9.62 -21.09
CA GLU A 882 -37.17 9.93 -20.61
C GLU A 882 -37.63 11.34 -21.03
N SER A 883 -36.69 12.29 -21.16
CA SER A 883 -37.00 13.68 -21.52
C SER A 883 -37.26 13.89 -23.03
N VAL A 884 -36.97 12.89 -23.85
CA VAL A 884 -37.05 12.98 -25.31
C VAL A 884 -38.40 12.45 -25.78
N ASP A 885 -39.29 13.37 -26.17
CA ASP A 885 -40.66 13.07 -26.62
C ASP A 885 -40.71 12.11 -27.81
N SER A 886 -39.64 12.02 -28.62
CA SER A 886 -39.55 11.10 -29.76
C SER A 886 -39.52 9.62 -29.37
N ASN A 887 -39.11 9.28 -28.14
CA ASN A 887 -39.05 7.89 -27.68
C ASN A 887 -40.45 7.30 -27.40
N PHE A 888 -41.46 8.16 -27.28
CA PHE A 888 -42.87 7.83 -27.08
C PHE A 888 -43.69 7.95 -28.37
N VAL A 889 -43.03 8.04 -29.52
CA VAL A 889 -43.66 8.01 -30.84
C VAL A 889 -43.24 6.72 -31.54
N ASP A 890 -44.19 6.05 -32.18
CA ASP A 890 -43.93 4.84 -32.95
C ASP A 890 -43.16 5.17 -34.23
N ALA A 891 -42.11 4.41 -34.55
CA ALA A 891 -41.20 4.70 -35.66
C ALA A 891 -41.87 4.57 -37.03
N ASP A 892 -42.81 3.62 -37.16
CA ASP A 892 -43.45 3.27 -38.43
C ASP A 892 -44.76 4.02 -38.67
N THR A 893 -45.50 4.34 -37.61
CA THR A 893 -46.85 4.94 -37.72
C THR A 893 -46.92 6.41 -37.31
N GLY A 894 -45.87 6.94 -36.67
CA GLY A 894 -45.84 8.32 -36.15
C GLY A 894 -46.89 8.60 -35.06
N ALA A 895 -47.57 7.56 -34.55
CA ALA A 895 -48.57 7.66 -33.51
C ALA A 895 -47.91 7.76 -32.12
N LYS A 896 -48.51 8.54 -31.22
CA LYS A 896 -48.04 8.62 -29.82
C LYS A 896 -48.39 7.32 -29.10
N LEU A 897 -47.39 6.68 -28.52
CA LEU A 897 -47.52 5.47 -27.72
C LEU A 897 -47.99 5.84 -26.30
N GLU A 898 -49.03 5.17 -25.82
CA GLU A 898 -49.53 5.37 -24.45
C GLU A 898 -48.63 4.61 -23.46
N THR A 899 -48.26 5.26 -22.35
CA THR A 899 -47.52 4.60 -21.27
C THR A 899 -48.48 3.81 -20.38
N VAL A 900 -48.43 2.48 -20.46
CA VAL A 900 -49.26 1.58 -19.66
C VAL A 900 -48.66 1.38 -18.26
N GLU A 901 -47.35 1.10 -18.21
CA GLU A 901 -46.67 0.80 -16.96
C GLU A 901 -45.26 1.40 -16.94
N ARG A 902 -44.88 2.00 -15.80
CA ARG A 902 -43.54 2.52 -15.54
C ARG A 902 -43.01 1.87 -14.27
N VAL A 903 -41.99 1.01 -14.41
CA VAL A 903 -41.38 0.29 -13.28
C VAL A 903 -39.86 0.53 -13.27
N PRO A 904 -39.25 0.86 -12.12
CA PRO A 904 -37.79 0.91 -12.02
C PRO A 904 -37.16 -0.44 -12.35
N LEU A 905 -36.10 -0.44 -13.17
CA LEU A 905 -35.52 -1.68 -13.71
C LEU A 905 -35.05 -2.64 -12.61
N VAL A 906 -34.45 -2.09 -11.54
CA VAL A 906 -33.98 -2.84 -10.37
C VAL A 906 -35.10 -3.64 -9.70
N GLU A 907 -36.31 -3.08 -9.64
CA GLU A 907 -37.49 -3.73 -9.04
C GLU A 907 -38.08 -4.79 -9.95
N TRP A 908 -38.08 -4.53 -11.26
CA TRP A 908 -38.48 -5.53 -12.23
C TRP A 908 -37.59 -6.78 -12.16
N PHE A 909 -36.27 -6.59 -12.03
CA PHE A 909 -35.34 -7.71 -11.84
C PHE A 909 -35.57 -8.46 -10.54
N ALA A 910 -35.78 -7.76 -9.41
CA ALA A 910 -36.07 -8.39 -8.12
C ALA A 910 -37.31 -9.30 -8.13
N ASN A 911 -38.26 -9.07 -9.04
CA ASN A 911 -39.47 -9.88 -9.18
C ASN A 911 -39.34 -11.00 -10.23
N ASN A 912 -38.57 -10.78 -11.30
CA ASN A 912 -38.58 -11.67 -12.48
C ASN A 912 -37.27 -12.44 -12.73
N TYR A 913 -36.17 -12.17 -12.01
CA TYR A 913 -34.88 -12.84 -12.25
C TYR A 913 -34.95 -14.38 -12.20
N LYS A 914 -35.83 -14.95 -11.35
CA LYS A 914 -36.03 -16.41 -11.25
C LYS A 914 -36.55 -17.05 -12.54
N GLN A 915 -37.27 -16.30 -13.38
CA GLN A 915 -37.77 -16.79 -14.67
C GLN A 915 -36.64 -17.03 -15.66
N PHE A 916 -35.53 -16.28 -15.54
CA PHE A 916 -34.34 -16.39 -16.39
C PHE A 916 -33.32 -17.42 -15.87
N GLY A 917 -33.56 -18.03 -14.70
CA GLY A 917 -32.63 -19.00 -14.10
C GLY A 917 -31.29 -18.41 -13.68
N THR A 918 -31.23 -17.11 -13.36
CA THR A 918 -30.01 -16.39 -12.96
C THR A 918 -29.97 -16.13 -11.45
N THR A 919 -28.77 -15.93 -10.90
CA THR A 919 -28.61 -15.42 -9.52
C THR A 919 -28.45 -13.91 -9.54
N LEU A 920 -29.29 -13.19 -8.80
CA LEU A 920 -29.26 -11.72 -8.74
C LEU A 920 -28.44 -11.25 -7.52
N GLU A 921 -27.43 -10.41 -7.76
CA GLU A 921 -26.57 -9.82 -6.73
C GLU A 921 -26.58 -8.29 -6.83
N PHE A 922 -26.85 -7.61 -5.71
CA PHE A 922 -26.83 -6.16 -5.63
C PHE A 922 -25.47 -5.65 -5.16
N VAL A 923 -24.93 -4.66 -5.87
CA VAL A 923 -23.65 -4.02 -5.55
C VAL A 923 -23.83 -2.53 -5.28
N THR A 924 -22.85 -1.93 -4.60
CA THR A 924 -22.84 -0.52 -4.19
C THR A 924 -21.63 0.22 -4.79
N ALA A 925 -21.71 1.54 -4.88
CA ALA A 925 -20.59 2.36 -5.35
C ALA A 925 -19.56 2.68 -4.24
N ARG A 926 -19.59 1.96 -3.10
CA ARG A 926 -18.72 2.26 -1.93
C ARG A 926 -17.29 1.76 -2.12
N SER A 927 -17.11 0.66 -2.83
CA SER A 927 -15.79 0.11 -3.13
C SER A 927 -15.18 0.78 -4.36
N GLN A 928 -13.85 0.76 -4.48
CA GLN A 928 -13.19 1.28 -5.69
C GLN A 928 -13.61 0.48 -6.92
N GLU A 929 -13.71 -0.84 -6.78
CA GLU A 929 -14.17 -1.76 -7.82
C GLU A 929 -15.67 -1.56 -8.14
N GLY A 930 -16.51 -1.37 -7.13
CA GLY A 930 -17.94 -1.04 -7.29
C GLY A 930 -18.14 0.29 -7.97
N SER A 931 -17.36 1.32 -7.61
CA SER A 931 -17.38 2.60 -8.31
C SER A 931 -16.98 2.47 -9.79
N GLN A 932 -16.02 1.60 -10.12
CA GLN A 932 -15.67 1.29 -11.52
C GLN A 932 -16.80 0.55 -12.24
N PHE A 933 -17.47 -0.39 -11.60
CA PHE A 933 -18.63 -1.08 -12.16
C PHE A 933 -19.80 -0.11 -12.42
N CYS A 934 -20.16 0.70 -11.43
CA CYS A 934 -21.27 1.66 -11.52
C CYS A 934 -21.01 2.77 -12.54
N GLN A 935 -19.82 3.41 -12.52
CA GLN A 935 -19.52 4.56 -13.38
C GLN A 935 -18.90 4.17 -14.73
N GLY A 936 -18.14 3.08 -14.78
CA GLY A 936 -17.44 2.65 -15.98
C GLY A 936 -18.27 1.72 -16.87
N PHE A 937 -19.02 0.79 -16.28
CA PHE A 937 -19.78 -0.25 -17.00
C PHE A 937 -21.30 -0.01 -16.96
N GLY A 938 -21.75 1.18 -16.56
CA GLY A 938 -23.17 1.55 -16.55
C GLY A 938 -23.99 0.92 -15.41
N GLY A 939 -23.35 0.26 -14.43
CA GLY A 939 -24.01 -0.27 -13.24
C GLY A 939 -24.90 -1.49 -13.44
N MET A 940 -24.84 -2.13 -14.62
CA MET A 940 -25.52 -3.38 -14.94
C MET A 940 -24.58 -4.26 -15.75
N GLY A 941 -24.48 -5.53 -15.38
CA GLY A 941 -23.64 -6.51 -16.06
C GLY A 941 -23.83 -7.90 -15.47
N GLY A 942 -23.17 -8.89 -16.05
CA GLY A 942 -23.30 -10.27 -15.60
C GLY A 942 -22.13 -11.15 -15.99
N ILE A 943 -21.94 -12.21 -15.22
CA ILE A 943 -21.02 -13.31 -15.55
C ILE A 943 -21.83 -14.35 -16.32
N LEU A 944 -21.35 -14.73 -17.49
CA LEU A 944 -22.04 -15.67 -18.39
C LEU A 944 -21.56 -17.10 -18.16
N ARG A 945 -22.47 -18.06 -18.34
CA ARG A 945 -22.20 -19.51 -18.27
C ARG A 945 -21.29 -19.96 -19.43
N TRP A 946 -21.52 -19.41 -20.62
CA TRP A 946 -20.76 -19.67 -21.84
C TRP A 946 -20.46 -18.36 -22.60
N LYS A 947 -19.52 -18.41 -23.52
CA LYS A 947 -19.15 -17.26 -24.35
C LYS A 947 -20.30 -16.90 -25.28
N VAL A 948 -20.65 -15.62 -25.33
CA VAL A 948 -21.64 -15.05 -26.24
C VAL A 948 -20.96 -13.96 -27.05
N ASP A 949 -21.16 -13.95 -28.36
CA ASP A 949 -20.68 -12.87 -29.22
C ASP A 949 -21.82 -11.87 -29.43
N PHE A 950 -21.69 -10.69 -28.84
CA PHE A 950 -22.70 -9.64 -28.93
C PHE A 950 -22.63 -8.88 -30.25
N MET A 951 -21.49 -8.90 -30.95
CA MET A 951 -21.30 -8.17 -32.21
C MET A 951 -22.05 -8.82 -33.37
N GLU A 952 -22.01 -10.15 -33.51
CA GLU A 952 -22.75 -10.87 -34.56
C GLU A 952 -24.27 -10.66 -34.48
N MET A 953 -24.81 -10.56 -33.25
CA MET A 953 -26.24 -10.34 -33.02
C MET A 953 -26.73 -8.93 -33.35
N ASP A 954 -25.85 -7.93 -33.44
CA ASP A 954 -26.23 -6.60 -33.91
C ASP A 954 -26.29 -6.54 -35.45
N TYR A 955 -25.52 -7.38 -36.15
CA TYR A 955 -25.52 -7.43 -37.62
C TYR A 955 -26.69 -8.24 -38.19
N GLU A 956 -27.12 -9.33 -37.55
CA GLU A 956 -28.26 -10.15 -38.04
C GLU A 956 -29.63 -9.45 -37.92
N PHE A 957 -29.75 -8.37 -37.12
CA PHE A 957 -31.00 -7.62 -36.96
C PHE A 957 -31.16 -6.45 -37.93
N ASP A 958 -30.08 -5.99 -38.58
CA ASP A 958 -30.12 -4.90 -39.56
C ASP A 958 -30.35 -5.39 -41.01
N ASP A 959 -30.33 -6.71 -41.27
CA ASP A 959 -30.49 -7.31 -42.60
C ASP A 959 -31.95 -7.64 -43.00
N ASP A 960 -32.94 -7.32 -42.16
CA ASP A 960 -34.38 -7.53 -42.45
C ASP A 960 -35.11 -6.28 -42.99
N ASP A 961 -34.41 -5.18 -43.27
CA ASP A 961 -34.95 -4.03 -44.01
C ASP A 961 -34.79 -4.23 -45.54
N ASP A 962 -35.78 -4.92 -46.10
CA ASP A 962 -36.28 -4.90 -47.48
C ASP A 962 -35.27 -4.87 -48.66
N PHE A 963 -35.24 -6.04 -49.32
CA PHE A 963 -34.96 -6.23 -50.74
C PHE A 963 -35.57 -5.14 -51.65
N ASP A 964 -34.71 -4.40 -52.36
CA ASP A 964 -35.03 -3.79 -53.65
C ASP A 964 -33.83 -3.98 -54.61
N GLU A 965 -33.60 -5.23 -55.04
CA GLU A 965 -32.81 -5.54 -56.24
C GLU A 965 -33.65 -5.23 -57.49
N ASP A 966 -33.85 -3.95 -57.80
CA ASP A 966 -34.21 -3.51 -59.17
C ASP A 966 -34.05 -1.98 -59.32
N ALA A 967 -32.83 -1.47 -59.12
CA ALA A 967 -32.49 -0.11 -59.52
C ALA A 967 -31.04 0.02 -60.01
N PHE A 968 -30.89 -0.16 -61.32
CA PHE A 968 -29.88 0.45 -62.21
C PHE A 968 -28.39 0.04 -62.08
N MET A 969 -27.98 -0.68 -63.14
CA MET A 969 -26.65 -0.70 -63.80
C MET A 969 -25.49 -1.48 -63.16
#